data_AF-A0A8H7D977-F1
#
_entry.id   AF-A0A8H7D977-F1
#
_cell.length_a   1.000
_cell.length_b   1.000
_cell.length_c   1.000
_cell.angle_alpha   90.00
_cell.angle_beta   90.00
_cell.angle_gamma   90.00
#
_symmetry.space_group_name_H-M   'P 1'
#
loop_
_entity.id
_entity.type
_entity.pdbx_description
1 polymer ?
#
loop_
_entity_poly.entity_id
_entity_poly.type
_entity_poly.pdbx_seq_one_letter_code
_entity_poly.pdbx_strand_id
1 'polypeptide(L)'
;MGVKLNRGDRTRHSHIQKVTPAFFRYMERQIKPIYEALDTGSNKSAIVACNKLLKKHPKNELVKTLKALALVRSQKVEESLILCDEVLAAKPTDDAVLTAMMHVLRGLGRHKDMVTMFEEAYKRQPNNEDLAAQTFFANVRILNWKAAQQIASRMHKQFHEDRYIYWIVMSVILQANEPTTEPKMRTLLYNLAHRHVTSSPTPSYVNADRFHLHLSILRELELFDEARTLLDSDIGKSICAASLSCNEIRRDIWRRQGLLEEEGTKAELRIMEQNDRNWLEFLSVLDATFSSLKGDQDPDESAKAKCSSHVAKTEELFSKLALEDGHKDRSALLALLELEKRTRSHGISNDPNRMVDLMKRYFEEIGDKACCYEDLKPYLSLEGEDAARWMSFLQSLTPSYASLASDNDLRRLINSHKLLRQNLAVDELNIAAETERASLYIRQYLEGLKLGVSLPPTELQPADDLALLAGNVFVSLWKLSSDEKYLYNAVALLEFALTKSKQSFHTRLMLVRIYRLLGAASMALEHYRAVQIKQIEYDTLSHFVLARSSTFSLAASGDLTLATECIESSQIYLSNTQDTGEYIARAFTGEKYSQIPEFIIFEDRLDNSLQRDLVKIEHLRMRLSHEAISSDIIDMELIELKFIFDRLHHDNRDFEILADYQPRSSQKLNEQTLLFDKKEGSGWLITFLKVYIRAFQQGSDLDDTVEEKLLIGDRPKHSSAYNKQTLKDRLQQRKDEELAELTPDELAFVNYATALANWLEPYHDHARPPPSVVLAEAAKLAEQKTGHPLKGVEIPPKNGNGSANGSSKKEEEAPPITDAPELVVRFFDDMKTRFEAVKDASSPSVTLHVASLMQDAFLLFMVETLRFKTPSVVKVHKLGALVQQFKPIRTNAIAVLREVSSILIKRNNSPSQSGGGWNSPSASQGSPSSAKTPASQSLRPVTIAQIRKATQMHADADWVVDDNPIGQITVVAELHHHAAYATNRNFGLDDGTARIEAKMWLDTPEDQVKKTWRGLPLSNSPDFKPVYVRVTGNIKSHNNKRHIHASNIRLVTDPNEVYFHILEAISVNVILQKGMSSSRPEQEQAVKTENGQAAYTIQSRPTQAQRMFSPMADRVVQYLKTGPENSDGIFVGDIARALNCDAIELSTTVDRLIDDGFVYTTIDDSHIQLVV
;
A
#
# COMPACT_ATOMS: atom_id res chain seq x y z
N MET A 1 -44.88 -41.30 -0.30
CA MET A 1 -45.50 -42.53 -0.83
C MET A 1 -45.75 -42.38 -2.32
N GLY A 2 -45.29 -43.37 -3.10
CA GLY A 2 -45.45 -43.64 -4.54
C GLY A 2 -45.99 -42.59 -5.51
N VAL A 3 -45.14 -42.13 -6.45
CA VAL A 3 -45.58 -41.61 -7.75
C VAL A 3 -44.89 -42.40 -8.87
N LYS A 4 -45.73 -43.01 -9.71
CA LYS A 4 -45.38 -43.87 -10.85
C LYS A 4 -44.73 -43.05 -11.98
N LEU A 5 -43.59 -43.51 -12.47
CA LEU A 5 -42.99 -43.09 -13.74
C LEU A 5 -43.77 -43.72 -14.91
N ASN A 6 -44.44 -42.90 -15.71
CA ASN A 6 -45.05 -43.32 -16.97
C ASN A 6 -44.03 -43.17 -18.11
N ARG A 7 -43.77 -44.28 -18.81
CA ARG A 7 -42.95 -44.33 -20.03
C ARG A 7 -43.81 -44.00 -21.24
N GLY A 8 -43.31 -43.11 -22.09
CA GLY A 8 -43.69 -43.04 -23.51
C GLY A 8 -43.97 -41.62 -23.98
N ASP A 9 -42.98 -40.95 -24.56
CA ASP A 9 -42.99 -40.73 -26.01
C ASP A 9 -41.58 -40.38 -26.51
N ARG A 10 -41.16 -41.02 -27.60
CA ARG A 10 -39.92 -40.76 -28.32
C ARG A 10 -40.32 -40.28 -29.71
N THR A 11 -40.00 -39.04 -30.06
CA THR A 11 -39.24 -38.65 -31.27
C THR A 11 -39.41 -37.16 -31.59
N ARG A 12 -38.32 -36.39 -31.48
CA ARG A 12 -37.82 -35.45 -32.51
C ARG A 12 -36.46 -34.89 -32.08
N HIS A 13 -35.57 -34.81 -33.06
CA HIS A 13 -34.12 -34.69 -32.92
C HIS A 13 -33.59 -33.35 -32.38
N SER A 14 -32.66 -33.42 -31.42
CA SER A 14 -31.39 -32.70 -31.49
C SER A 14 -30.27 -33.62 -30.96
N HIS A 15 -29.14 -33.68 -31.67
CA HIS A 15 -27.99 -34.50 -31.29
C HIS A 15 -27.35 -33.97 -30.00
N ILE A 16 -27.72 -34.55 -28.85
CA ILE A 16 -26.93 -34.47 -27.62
C ILE A 16 -26.13 -35.77 -27.53
N GLN A 17 -24.83 -35.71 -27.78
CA GLN A 17 -23.91 -36.79 -27.42
C GLN A 17 -24.12 -37.09 -25.94
N LYS A 18 -24.52 -38.32 -25.61
CA LYS A 18 -24.57 -38.80 -24.23
C LYS A 18 -23.15 -38.79 -23.67
N VAL A 19 -22.81 -37.75 -22.91
CA VAL A 19 -21.52 -37.65 -22.22
C VAL A 19 -21.49 -38.69 -21.09
N THR A 20 -20.64 -39.70 -21.21
CA THR A 20 -20.48 -40.75 -20.19
C THR A 20 -19.77 -40.21 -18.95
N PRO A 21 -20.07 -40.70 -17.72
CA PRO A 21 -19.34 -40.32 -16.49
C PRO A 21 -17.82 -40.47 -16.57
N ALA A 22 -17.33 -41.41 -17.38
CA ALA A 22 -15.90 -41.59 -17.66
C ALA A 22 -15.28 -40.41 -18.43
N PHE A 23 -16.05 -39.75 -19.31
CA PHE A 23 -15.60 -38.57 -20.04
C PHE A 23 -15.48 -37.35 -19.12
N PHE A 24 -16.41 -37.16 -18.18
CA PHE A 24 -16.32 -36.11 -17.18
C PHE A 24 -15.06 -36.27 -16.32
N ARG A 25 -14.81 -37.47 -15.75
CA ARG A 25 -13.59 -37.76 -14.98
C ARG A 25 -12.31 -37.60 -15.81
N TYR A 26 -12.35 -37.98 -17.09
CA TYR A 26 -11.23 -37.76 -18.01
C TYR A 26 -10.94 -36.27 -18.21
N MET A 27 -11.98 -35.47 -18.50
CA MET A 27 -11.84 -34.02 -18.69
C MET A 27 -11.37 -33.31 -17.42
N GLU A 28 -11.91 -33.67 -16.27
CA GLU A 28 -11.50 -33.14 -14.96
C GLU A 28 -10.00 -33.37 -14.70
N ARG A 29 -9.51 -34.59 -14.98
CA ARG A 29 -8.07 -34.91 -14.90
C ARG A 29 -7.21 -34.14 -15.91
N GLN A 30 -7.74 -33.82 -17.09
CA GLN A 30 -7.01 -33.02 -18.09
C GLN A 30 -7.03 -31.51 -17.79
N ILE A 31 -8.01 -31.02 -17.04
CA ILE A 31 -8.13 -29.60 -16.67
C ILE A 31 -7.31 -29.29 -15.40
N LYS A 32 -7.15 -30.25 -14.47
CA LYS A 32 -6.37 -30.05 -13.24
C LYS A 32 -4.99 -29.39 -13.44
N PRO A 33 -4.15 -29.77 -14.44
CA PRO A 33 -2.87 -29.10 -14.69
C PRO A 33 -3.01 -27.63 -15.12
N ILE A 34 -4.16 -27.24 -15.70
CA ILE A 34 -4.45 -25.85 -16.05
C ILE A 34 -4.71 -25.06 -14.78
N TYR A 35 -5.51 -25.59 -13.84
CA TYR A 35 -5.74 -24.96 -12.54
C TYR A 35 -4.44 -24.84 -11.74
N GLU A 36 -3.68 -25.92 -11.59
CA GLU A 36 -2.39 -25.90 -10.89
C GLU A 36 -1.43 -24.85 -11.50
N ALA A 37 -1.39 -24.73 -12.84
CA ALA A 37 -0.58 -23.70 -13.51
C ALA A 37 -1.11 -22.28 -13.31
N LEU A 38 -2.43 -22.08 -13.20
CA LEU A 38 -3.03 -20.78 -12.90
C LEU A 38 -2.81 -20.37 -11.44
N ASP A 39 -2.91 -21.31 -10.51
CA ASP A 39 -2.75 -21.10 -9.06
C ASP A 39 -1.30 -20.78 -8.70
N THR A 40 -0.34 -21.45 -9.35
CA THR A 40 1.11 -21.16 -9.22
C THR A 40 1.57 -19.91 -10.00
N GLY A 41 0.64 -19.18 -10.64
CA GLY A 41 0.96 -17.98 -11.45
C GLY A 41 1.71 -18.27 -12.77
N SER A 42 1.86 -19.55 -13.15
CA SER A 42 2.53 -19.99 -14.38
C SER A 42 1.63 -19.84 -15.62
N ASN A 43 1.23 -18.61 -15.94
CA ASN A 43 0.26 -18.32 -17.00
C ASN A 43 0.70 -18.86 -18.38
N LYS A 44 2.00 -18.84 -18.70
CA LYS A 44 2.53 -19.43 -19.95
C LYS A 44 2.24 -20.94 -20.03
N SER A 45 2.45 -21.66 -18.93
CA SER A 45 2.18 -23.10 -18.85
C SER A 45 0.69 -23.39 -18.97
N ALA A 46 -0.16 -22.58 -18.31
CA ALA A 46 -1.60 -22.66 -18.45
C ALA A 46 -2.05 -22.47 -19.91
N ILE A 47 -1.53 -21.45 -20.62
CA ILE A 47 -1.83 -21.20 -22.04
C ILE A 47 -1.44 -22.41 -22.90
N VAL A 48 -0.26 -23.01 -22.67
CA VAL A 48 0.20 -24.19 -23.43
C VAL A 48 -0.72 -25.39 -23.17
N ALA A 49 -1.08 -25.65 -21.92
CA ALA A 49 -1.99 -26.73 -21.54
C ALA A 49 -3.39 -26.53 -22.17
N CYS A 50 -3.93 -25.31 -22.11
CA CYS A 50 -5.18 -24.95 -22.79
C CYS A 50 -5.10 -25.18 -24.30
N ASN A 51 -4.03 -24.73 -24.97
CA ASN A 51 -3.85 -24.92 -26.41
C ASN A 51 -3.83 -26.41 -26.79
N LYS A 52 -3.17 -27.26 -26.00
CA LYS A 52 -3.13 -28.72 -26.22
C LYS A 52 -4.52 -29.33 -26.10
N LEU A 53 -5.31 -28.89 -25.12
CA LEU A 53 -6.65 -29.42 -24.87
C LEU A 53 -7.67 -28.91 -25.91
N LEU A 54 -7.59 -27.64 -26.30
CA LEU A 54 -8.42 -27.03 -27.34
C LEU A 54 -8.18 -27.64 -28.73
N LYS A 55 -6.96 -28.14 -29.03
CA LYS A 55 -6.72 -28.93 -30.26
C LYS A 55 -7.61 -30.18 -30.35
N LYS A 56 -7.88 -30.83 -29.21
CA LYS A 56 -8.71 -32.05 -29.13
C LYS A 56 -10.19 -31.72 -28.92
N HIS A 57 -10.48 -30.64 -28.18
CA HIS A 57 -11.83 -30.22 -27.81
C HIS A 57 -12.06 -28.71 -28.12
N PRO A 58 -12.18 -28.32 -29.40
CA PRO A 58 -12.20 -26.90 -29.80
C PRO A 58 -13.40 -26.09 -29.29
N LYS A 59 -14.50 -26.77 -28.95
CA LYS A 59 -15.75 -26.15 -28.48
C LYS A 59 -15.89 -26.13 -26.96
N ASN A 60 -14.86 -26.54 -26.20
CA ASN A 60 -14.94 -26.55 -24.75
C ASN A 60 -14.85 -25.12 -24.20
N GLU A 61 -15.96 -24.58 -23.72
CA GLU A 61 -16.09 -23.23 -23.20
C GLU A 61 -15.19 -22.98 -21.98
N LEU A 62 -15.16 -23.90 -21.01
CA LEU A 62 -14.35 -23.78 -19.80
C LEU A 62 -12.87 -23.62 -20.14
N VAL A 63 -12.33 -24.43 -21.05
CA VAL A 63 -10.92 -24.36 -21.45
C VAL A 63 -10.61 -23.08 -22.21
N LYS A 64 -11.55 -22.56 -23.02
CA LYS A 64 -11.41 -21.24 -23.66
C LYS A 64 -11.36 -20.13 -22.60
N THR A 65 -12.24 -20.19 -21.60
CA THR A 65 -12.28 -19.22 -20.51
C THR A 65 -11.02 -19.26 -19.66
N LEU A 66 -10.51 -20.45 -19.30
CA LEU A 66 -9.25 -20.58 -18.56
C LEU A 66 -8.05 -20.08 -19.38
N LYS A 67 -8.06 -20.29 -20.70
CA LYS A 67 -7.07 -19.68 -21.60
C LYS A 67 -7.17 -18.16 -21.59
N ALA A 68 -8.38 -17.61 -21.71
CA ALA A 68 -8.61 -16.17 -21.63
C ALA A 68 -8.09 -15.61 -20.29
N LEU A 69 -8.37 -16.27 -19.18
CA LEU A 69 -7.87 -15.87 -17.85
C LEU A 69 -6.34 -15.82 -17.79
N ALA A 70 -5.68 -16.86 -18.29
CA ALA A 70 -4.22 -16.89 -18.35
C ALA A 70 -3.65 -15.77 -19.25
N LEU A 71 -4.35 -15.42 -20.33
CA LEU A 71 -3.96 -14.33 -21.24
C LEU A 71 -4.13 -12.95 -20.58
N VAL A 72 -5.24 -12.71 -19.86
CA VAL A 72 -5.43 -11.48 -19.05
C VAL A 72 -4.28 -11.32 -18.04
N ARG A 73 -4.00 -12.37 -17.26
CA ARG A 73 -2.89 -12.38 -16.30
C ARG A 73 -1.50 -12.27 -16.94
N SER A 74 -1.39 -12.52 -18.23
CA SER A 74 -0.15 -12.33 -19.01
C SER A 74 -0.10 -10.98 -19.76
N GLN A 75 -1.04 -10.07 -19.49
CA GLN A 75 -1.19 -8.77 -20.18
C GLN A 75 -1.38 -8.89 -21.70
N LYS A 76 -1.92 -10.02 -22.18
CA LYS A 76 -2.28 -10.26 -23.58
C LYS A 76 -3.77 -10.05 -23.79
N VAL A 77 -4.17 -8.79 -23.66
CA VAL A 77 -5.59 -8.38 -23.60
C VAL A 77 -6.33 -8.72 -24.91
N GLU A 78 -5.72 -8.49 -26.06
CA GLU A 78 -6.37 -8.65 -27.37
C GLU A 78 -6.69 -10.12 -27.69
N GLU A 79 -5.75 -11.04 -27.41
CA GLU A 79 -5.99 -12.48 -27.56
C GLU A 79 -7.09 -12.97 -26.59
N SER A 80 -7.13 -12.40 -25.38
CA SER A 80 -8.14 -12.74 -24.37
C SER A 80 -9.54 -12.31 -24.80
N LEU A 81 -9.69 -11.11 -25.37
CA LEU A 81 -10.98 -10.56 -25.78
C LEU A 81 -11.71 -11.43 -26.79
N ILE A 82 -10.99 -12.00 -27.75
CA ILE A 82 -11.58 -12.87 -28.78
C ILE A 82 -12.22 -14.11 -28.12
N LEU A 83 -11.49 -14.76 -27.22
CA LEU A 83 -11.99 -15.93 -26.50
C LEU A 83 -13.14 -15.57 -25.57
N CYS A 84 -13.03 -14.42 -24.89
CA CYS A 84 -14.07 -13.89 -24.02
C CYS A 84 -15.40 -13.68 -24.77
N ASP A 85 -15.34 -12.99 -25.90
CA ASP A 85 -16.50 -12.71 -26.75
C ASP A 85 -17.13 -13.98 -27.34
N GLU A 86 -16.31 -14.94 -27.78
CA GLU A 86 -16.79 -16.23 -28.28
C GLU A 86 -17.59 -16.98 -27.22
N VAL A 87 -17.10 -17.01 -25.97
CA VAL A 87 -17.78 -17.70 -24.87
C VAL A 87 -19.05 -16.93 -24.46
N LEU A 88 -19.01 -15.61 -24.34
CA LEU A 88 -20.19 -14.79 -24.04
C LEU A 88 -21.31 -15.00 -25.08
N ALA A 89 -20.96 -15.10 -26.36
CA ALA A 89 -21.93 -15.35 -27.43
C ALA A 89 -22.65 -16.71 -27.30
N ALA A 90 -22.00 -17.70 -26.68
CA ALA A 90 -22.61 -19.01 -26.39
C ALA A 90 -23.65 -18.96 -25.25
N LYS A 91 -23.66 -17.87 -24.47
CA LYS A 91 -24.55 -17.66 -23.31
C LYS A 91 -24.44 -18.82 -22.31
N PRO A 92 -23.28 -18.98 -21.65
CA PRO A 92 -23.01 -20.13 -20.79
C PRO A 92 -23.96 -20.16 -19.59
N THR A 93 -24.27 -21.37 -19.12
CA THR A 93 -25.04 -21.61 -17.89
C THR A 93 -24.33 -22.54 -16.91
N ASP A 94 -23.12 -22.99 -17.26
CA ASP A 94 -22.30 -23.86 -16.43
C ASP A 94 -21.51 -23.04 -15.41
N ASP A 95 -21.59 -23.43 -14.14
CA ASP A 95 -21.02 -22.68 -13.02
C ASP A 95 -19.50 -22.47 -13.12
N ALA A 96 -18.75 -23.50 -13.55
CA ALA A 96 -17.31 -23.40 -13.70
C ALA A 96 -16.92 -22.42 -14.81
N VAL A 97 -17.68 -22.39 -15.91
CA VAL A 97 -17.48 -21.41 -17.00
C VAL A 97 -17.81 -20.00 -16.52
N LEU A 98 -18.94 -19.82 -15.83
CA LEU A 98 -19.39 -18.52 -15.33
C LEU A 98 -18.41 -17.94 -14.31
N THR A 99 -17.97 -18.74 -13.34
CA THR A 99 -16.98 -18.33 -12.32
C THR A 99 -15.64 -17.96 -12.95
N ALA A 100 -15.12 -18.80 -13.86
CA ALA A 100 -13.88 -18.48 -14.57
C ALA A 100 -14.03 -17.20 -15.42
N MET A 101 -15.19 -17.01 -16.07
CA MET A 101 -15.45 -15.85 -16.91
C MET A 101 -15.63 -14.57 -16.09
N MET A 102 -16.19 -14.66 -14.88
CA MET A 102 -16.23 -13.55 -13.93
C MET A 102 -14.82 -13.00 -13.67
N HIS A 103 -13.82 -13.86 -13.43
CA HIS A 103 -12.44 -13.41 -13.25
C HIS A 103 -11.85 -12.78 -14.52
N VAL A 104 -12.14 -13.34 -15.69
CA VAL A 104 -11.72 -12.77 -16.99
C VAL A 104 -12.31 -11.37 -17.18
N LEU A 105 -13.62 -11.22 -17.00
CA LEU A 105 -14.34 -9.96 -17.21
C LEU A 105 -13.93 -8.90 -16.21
N ARG A 106 -13.71 -9.26 -14.94
CA ARG A 106 -13.14 -8.36 -13.93
C ARG A 106 -11.75 -7.86 -14.34
N GLY A 107 -10.86 -8.77 -14.75
CA GLY A 107 -9.51 -8.39 -15.19
C GLY A 107 -9.47 -7.57 -16.49
N LEU A 108 -10.53 -7.62 -17.30
CA LEU A 108 -10.72 -6.79 -18.50
C LEU A 108 -11.52 -5.51 -18.22
N GLY A 109 -11.97 -5.28 -16.99
CA GLY A 109 -12.85 -4.17 -16.62
C GLY A 109 -14.25 -4.23 -17.25
N ARG A 110 -14.68 -5.35 -17.83
CA ARG A 110 -15.99 -5.52 -18.51
C ARG A 110 -17.09 -5.94 -17.52
N HIS A 111 -17.35 -5.12 -16.52
CA HIS A 111 -18.26 -5.46 -15.42
C HIS A 111 -19.74 -5.53 -15.87
N LYS A 112 -20.17 -4.70 -16.82
CA LYS A 112 -21.53 -4.79 -17.40
C LYS A 112 -21.80 -6.11 -18.11
N ASP A 113 -20.81 -6.65 -18.81
CA ASP A 113 -20.93 -7.94 -19.48
C ASP A 113 -21.00 -9.08 -18.46
N MET A 114 -20.28 -8.97 -17.34
CA MET A 114 -20.37 -9.92 -16.23
C MET A 114 -21.80 -9.96 -15.65
N VAL A 115 -22.40 -8.80 -15.40
CA VAL A 115 -23.80 -8.74 -14.93
C VAL A 115 -24.76 -9.34 -15.96
N THR A 116 -24.60 -8.96 -17.23
CA THR A 116 -25.46 -9.46 -18.32
C THR A 116 -25.37 -10.98 -18.47
N MET A 117 -24.16 -11.54 -18.33
CA MET A 117 -23.90 -12.97 -18.38
C MET A 117 -24.67 -13.73 -17.29
N PHE A 118 -24.55 -13.30 -16.03
CA PHE A 118 -25.27 -13.93 -14.92
C PHE A 118 -26.79 -13.74 -15.05
N GLU A 119 -27.26 -12.57 -15.47
CA GLU A 119 -28.69 -12.36 -15.70
C GLU A 119 -29.28 -13.30 -16.75
N GLU A 120 -28.58 -13.51 -17.87
CA GLU A 120 -29.03 -14.43 -18.93
C GLU A 120 -29.02 -15.88 -18.43
N ALA A 121 -28.01 -16.27 -17.65
CA ALA A 121 -27.94 -17.59 -17.03
C ALA A 121 -29.12 -17.83 -16.07
N TYR A 122 -29.41 -16.86 -15.18
CA TYR A 122 -30.54 -16.94 -14.26
C TYR A 122 -31.90 -16.91 -14.99
N LYS A 123 -32.05 -16.10 -16.05
CA LYS A 123 -33.26 -16.12 -16.90
C LYS A 123 -33.53 -17.49 -17.52
N ARG A 124 -32.49 -18.23 -17.89
CA ARG A 124 -32.61 -19.60 -18.46
C ARG A 124 -32.90 -20.66 -17.40
N GLN A 125 -32.44 -20.47 -16.17
CA GLN A 125 -32.67 -21.37 -15.05
C GLN A 125 -33.25 -20.63 -13.82
N PRO A 126 -34.52 -20.19 -13.85
CA PRO A 126 -35.10 -19.36 -12.79
C PRO A 126 -35.22 -20.05 -11.41
N ASN A 127 -35.14 -21.38 -11.38
CA ASN A 127 -35.23 -22.17 -10.14
C ASN A 127 -33.86 -22.45 -9.51
N ASN A 128 -32.77 -21.96 -10.11
CA ASN A 128 -31.42 -22.14 -9.59
C ASN A 128 -31.06 -20.97 -8.67
N GLU A 129 -31.04 -21.24 -7.37
CA GLU A 129 -30.78 -20.23 -6.33
C GLU A 129 -29.35 -19.69 -6.39
N ASP A 130 -28.36 -20.53 -6.69
CA ASP A 130 -26.96 -20.14 -6.78
C ASP A 130 -26.74 -19.13 -7.92
N LEU A 131 -27.36 -19.36 -9.09
CA LEU A 131 -27.32 -18.40 -10.20
C LEU A 131 -28.02 -17.08 -9.86
N ALA A 132 -29.09 -17.15 -9.08
CA ALA A 132 -29.79 -15.95 -8.60
C ALA A 132 -28.90 -15.15 -7.64
N ALA A 133 -28.23 -15.81 -6.70
CA ALA A 133 -27.29 -15.22 -5.77
C ALA A 133 -26.06 -14.63 -6.50
N GLN A 134 -25.48 -15.35 -7.47
CA GLN A 134 -24.38 -14.85 -8.31
C GLN A 134 -24.81 -13.62 -9.12
N THR A 135 -26.04 -13.59 -9.65
CA THR A 135 -26.60 -12.41 -10.34
C THR A 135 -26.77 -11.22 -9.38
N PHE A 136 -27.22 -11.46 -8.15
CA PHE A 136 -27.30 -10.44 -7.11
C PHE A 136 -25.90 -9.89 -6.79
N PHE A 137 -24.93 -10.75 -6.51
CA PHE A 137 -23.57 -10.32 -6.18
C PHE A 137 -22.82 -9.68 -7.33
N ALA A 138 -23.09 -10.06 -8.58
CA ALA A 138 -22.57 -9.36 -9.74
C ALA A 138 -23.03 -7.89 -9.76
N ASN A 139 -24.28 -7.61 -9.38
CA ASN A 139 -24.80 -6.25 -9.25
C ASN A 139 -24.25 -5.51 -8.02
N VAL A 140 -24.08 -6.20 -6.88
CA VAL A 140 -23.45 -5.63 -5.68
C VAL A 140 -22.01 -5.18 -5.96
N ARG A 141 -21.20 -6.00 -6.64
CA ARG A 141 -19.81 -5.68 -6.97
C ARG A 141 -19.63 -4.47 -7.89
N ILE A 142 -20.68 -4.05 -8.62
CA ILE A 142 -20.66 -2.84 -9.46
C ILE A 142 -21.43 -1.68 -8.82
N LEU A 143 -21.82 -1.84 -7.54
CA LEU A 143 -22.62 -0.89 -6.78
C LEU A 143 -23.94 -0.54 -7.48
N ASN A 144 -24.56 -1.48 -8.20
CA ASN A 144 -25.86 -1.29 -8.85
C ASN A 144 -26.98 -1.74 -7.92
N TRP A 145 -27.19 -0.95 -6.86
CA TRP A 145 -28.09 -1.30 -5.76
C TRP A 145 -29.55 -1.43 -6.18
N LYS A 146 -29.99 -0.65 -7.16
CA LYS A 146 -31.35 -0.72 -7.71
C LYS A 146 -31.61 -2.07 -8.40
N ALA A 147 -30.66 -2.53 -9.21
CA ALA A 147 -30.77 -3.84 -9.84
C ALA A 147 -30.66 -4.95 -8.78
N ALA A 148 -29.71 -4.85 -7.85
CA ALA A 148 -29.56 -5.81 -6.74
C ALA A 148 -30.87 -5.96 -5.94
N GLN A 149 -31.54 -4.86 -5.59
CA GLN A 149 -32.86 -4.86 -4.96
C GLN A 149 -33.90 -5.63 -5.77
N GLN A 150 -33.95 -5.43 -7.09
CA GLN A 150 -34.90 -6.12 -7.97
C GLN A 150 -34.58 -7.63 -8.07
N ILE A 151 -33.31 -8.02 -8.09
CA ILE A 151 -32.91 -9.43 -8.04
C ILE A 151 -33.35 -10.06 -6.72
N ALA A 152 -33.02 -9.45 -5.59
CA ALA A 152 -33.40 -9.95 -4.26
C ALA A 152 -34.93 -10.04 -4.10
N SER A 153 -35.68 -9.10 -4.66
CA SER A 153 -37.16 -9.15 -4.71
C SER A 153 -37.68 -10.34 -5.51
N ARG A 154 -37.03 -10.70 -6.63
CA ARG A 154 -37.36 -11.90 -7.41
C ARG A 154 -37.00 -13.17 -6.66
N MET A 155 -35.84 -13.20 -5.99
CA MET A 155 -35.39 -14.32 -5.17
C MET A 155 -36.36 -14.60 -4.03
N HIS A 156 -36.77 -13.57 -3.27
CA HIS A 156 -37.75 -13.73 -2.20
C HIS A 156 -39.10 -14.27 -2.72
N LYS A 157 -39.57 -13.81 -3.89
CA LYS A 157 -40.80 -14.31 -4.51
C LYS A 157 -40.70 -15.76 -4.98
N GLN A 158 -39.50 -16.24 -5.33
CA GLN A 158 -39.29 -17.56 -5.93
C GLN A 158 -38.95 -18.62 -4.88
N PHE A 159 -38.08 -18.28 -3.92
CA PHE A 159 -37.53 -19.20 -2.93
C PHE A 159 -38.14 -19.03 -1.54
N HIS A 160 -38.85 -17.91 -1.29
CA HIS A 160 -39.58 -17.63 -0.06
C HIS A 160 -38.74 -17.60 1.22
N GLU A 161 -37.45 -17.29 1.11
CA GLU A 161 -36.59 -17.13 2.29
C GLU A 161 -36.52 -15.69 2.78
N ASP A 162 -36.52 -15.52 4.10
CA ASP A 162 -36.55 -14.21 4.76
C ASP A 162 -35.24 -13.43 4.61
N ARG A 163 -34.09 -14.11 4.49
CA ARG A 163 -32.80 -13.42 4.32
C ARG A 163 -32.80 -12.50 3.10
N TYR A 164 -33.55 -12.85 2.05
CA TYR A 164 -33.67 -12.02 0.85
C TYR A 164 -34.48 -10.75 1.09
N ILE A 165 -35.38 -10.71 2.10
CA ILE A 165 -36.02 -9.46 2.53
C ILE A 165 -34.94 -8.50 3.04
N TYR A 166 -34.00 -8.99 3.83
CA TYR A 166 -32.91 -8.15 4.36
C TYR A 166 -31.90 -7.76 3.28
N TRP A 167 -31.69 -8.58 2.26
CA TRP A 167 -30.93 -8.17 1.07
C TRP A 167 -31.63 -7.02 0.31
N ILE A 168 -32.96 -7.05 0.19
CA ILE A 168 -33.75 -5.93 -0.35
C ILE A 168 -33.56 -4.70 0.52
N VAL A 169 -33.78 -4.82 1.84
CA VAL A 169 -33.68 -3.72 2.80
C VAL A 169 -32.31 -3.05 2.74
N MET A 170 -31.22 -3.83 2.80
CA MET A 170 -29.87 -3.30 2.72
C MET A 170 -29.60 -2.63 1.37
N SER A 171 -30.04 -3.23 0.25
CA SER A 171 -29.90 -2.61 -1.08
C SER A 171 -30.68 -1.31 -1.20
N VAL A 172 -31.83 -1.17 -0.53
CA VAL A 172 -32.63 0.06 -0.50
C VAL A 172 -31.95 1.14 0.36
N ILE A 173 -31.38 0.78 1.50
CA ILE A 173 -30.62 1.71 2.35
C ILE A 173 -29.37 2.21 1.62
N LEU A 174 -28.66 1.33 0.91
CA LEU A 174 -27.50 1.72 0.12
C LEU A 174 -27.89 2.70 -1.01
N GLN A 175 -29.01 2.48 -1.71
CA GLN A 175 -29.56 3.48 -2.65
C GLN A 175 -29.88 4.82 -1.96
N ALA A 176 -30.47 4.77 -0.76
CA ALA A 176 -30.85 5.97 -0.02
C ALA A 176 -29.64 6.81 0.41
N ASN A 177 -28.50 6.14 0.63
CA ASN A 177 -27.24 6.74 1.06
C ASN A 177 -26.29 7.10 -0.09
N GLU A 178 -26.63 6.79 -1.35
CA GLU A 178 -25.82 7.25 -2.48
C GLU A 178 -25.81 8.79 -2.54
N PRO A 179 -24.63 9.43 -2.70
CA PRO A 179 -24.52 10.89 -2.78
C PRO A 179 -25.36 11.53 -3.89
N THR A 180 -25.69 10.77 -4.93
CA THR A 180 -26.50 11.20 -6.08
C THR A 180 -28.01 11.13 -5.83
N THR A 181 -28.47 10.55 -4.72
CA THR A 181 -29.89 10.35 -4.44
C THR A 181 -30.53 11.63 -3.89
N GLU A 182 -31.63 12.07 -4.52
CA GLU A 182 -32.36 13.27 -4.07
C GLU A 182 -32.97 13.08 -2.66
N PRO A 183 -33.01 14.13 -1.81
CA PRO A 183 -33.50 14.02 -0.43
C PRO A 183 -34.91 13.44 -0.30
N LYS A 184 -35.83 13.80 -1.20
CA LYS A 184 -37.20 13.24 -1.20
C LYS A 184 -37.21 11.75 -1.51
N MET A 185 -36.34 11.31 -2.41
CA MET A 185 -36.19 9.89 -2.76
C MET A 185 -35.56 9.10 -1.61
N ARG A 186 -34.58 9.69 -0.89
CA ARG A 186 -34.00 9.09 0.32
C ARG A 186 -35.08 8.74 1.34
N THR A 187 -35.97 9.67 1.70
CA THR A 187 -37.07 9.40 2.64
C THR A 187 -38.01 8.30 2.14
N LEU A 188 -38.34 8.29 0.84
CA LEU A 188 -39.20 7.24 0.26
C LEU A 188 -38.54 5.85 0.31
N LEU A 189 -37.24 5.77 0.07
CA LEU A 189 -36.46 4.52 0.15
C LEU A 189 -36.40 4.01 1.59
N TYR A 190 -36.14 4.86 2.58
CA TYR A 190 -36.20 4.44 3.99
C TYR A 190 -37.60 3.97 4.40
N ASN A 191 -38.67 4.63 3.94
CA ASN A 191 -40.04 4.16 4.16
C ASN A 191 -40.30 2.78 3.51
N LEU A 192 -39.71 2.51 2.35
CA LEU A 192 -39.79 1.20 1.72
C LEU A 192 -39.02 0.14 2.53
N ALA A 193 -37.82 0.46 3.01
CA ALA A 193 -37.04 -0.40 3.88
C ALA A 193 -37.79 -0.76 5.18
N HIS A 194 -38.40 0.23 5.84
CA HIS A 194 -39.23 0.04 7.04
C HIS A 194 -40.40 -0.90 6.79
N ARG A 195 -41.14 -0.72 5.68
CA ARG A 195 -42.23 -1.62 5.29
C ARG A 195 -41.76 -3.06 5.11
N HIS A 196 -40.60 -3.27 4.48
CA HIS A 196 -40.06 -4.61 4.28
C HIS A 196 -39.68 -5.28 5.61
N VAL A 197 -38.99 -4.57 6.51
CA VAL A 197 -38.61 -5.09 7.82
C VAL A 197 -39.84 -5.41 8.68
N THR A 198 -40.84 -4.53 8.71
CA THR A 198 -42.07 -4.72 9.50
C THR A 198 -42.98 -5.81 8.94
N SER A 199 -42.97 -6.03 7.62
CA SER A 199 -43.70 -7.12 6.95
C SER A 199 -43.00 -8.48 7.02
N SER A 200 -41.76 -8.53 7.50
CA SER A 200 -40.97 -9.77 7.60
C SER A 200 -41.65 -10.74 8.58
N PRO A 201 -41.83 -12.03 8.23
CA PRO A 201 -42.41 -12.99 9.15
C PRO A 201 -41.45 -13.34 10.31
N THR A 202 -40.14 -13.22 10.10
CA THR A 202 -39.16 -13.28 11.19
C THR A 202 -38.93 -11.91 11.85
N PRO A 203 -38.89 -11.84 13.20
CA PRO A 203 -38.58 -10.60 13.91
C PRO A 203 -37.19 -10.06 13.58
N SER A 204 -37.03 -8.74 13.67
CA SER A 204 -35.73 -8.09 13.42
C SER A 204 -34.67 -8.36 14.49
N TYR A 205 -35.07 -8.81 15.69
CA TYR A 205 -34.16 -9.10 16.80
C TYR A 205 -33.66 -10.56 16.83
N VAL A 206 -33.79 -11.30 15.72
CA VAL A 206 -33.22 -12.65 15.58
C VAL A 206 -31.69 -12.65 15.73
N ASN A 207 -31.03 -11.59 15.24
CA ASN A 207 -29.62 -11.34 15.45
C ASN A 207 -29.35 -9.83 15.58
N ALA A 208 -28.16 -9.47 16.06
CA ALA A 208 -27.79 -8.09 16.32
C ALA A 208 -27.75 -7.23 15.04
N ASP A 209 -27.31 -7.77 13.90
CA ASP A 209 -27.20 -7.03 12.64
C ASP A 209 -28.58 -6.66 12.03
N ARG A 210 -29.54 -7.58 12.04
CA ARG A 210 -30.93 -7.28 11.65
C ARG A 210 -31.56 -6.26 12.59
N PHE A 211 -31.24 -6.33 13.88
CA PHE A 211 -31.73 -5.39 14.89
C PHE A 211 -31.13 -4.00 14.66
N HIS A 212 -29.82 -3.92 14.46
CA HIS A 212 -29.10 -2.71 14.09
C HIS A 212 -29.67 -2.06 12.82
N LEU A 213 -29.95 -2.86 11.79
CA LEU A 213 -30.54 -2.36 10.55
C LEU A 213 -31.93 -1.77 10.78
N HIS A 214 -32.77 -2.43 11.57
CA HIS A 214 -34.09 -1.92 11.93
C HIS A 214 -33.98 -0.59 12.71
N LEU A 215 -33.13 -0.53 13.73
CA LEU A 215 -32.90 0.71 14.48
C LEU A 215 -32.34 1.83 13.60
N SER A 216 -31.46 1.52 12.65
CA SER A 216 -30.92 2.48 11.68
C SER A 216 -32.03 3.09 10.83
N ILE A 217 -32.98 2.27 10.35
CA ILE A 217 -34.13 2.74 9.56
C ILE A 217 -35.03 3.66 10.41
N LEU A 218 -35.36 3.24 11.63
CA LEU A 218 -36.23 4.01 12.53
C LEU A 218 -35.58 5.35 12.92
N ARG A 219 -34.26 5.37 13.11
CA ARG A 219 -33.47 6.58 13.37
C ARG A 219 -33.55 7.56 12.19
N GLU A 220 -33.36 7.09 10.96
CA GLU A 220 -33.38 7.94 9.76
C GLU A 220 -34.80 8.44 9.41
N LEU A 221 -35.84 7.71 9.79
CA LEU A 221 -37.24 8.11 9.65
C LEU A 221 -37.78 8.90 10.85
N GLU A 222 -36.97 9.08 11.90
CA GLU A 222 -37.38 9.71 13.17
C GLU A 222 -38.60 9.03 13.83
N LEU A 223 -38.79 7.73 13.59
CA LEU A 223 -39.85 6.90 14.18
C LEU A 223 -39.45 6.42 15.56
N PHE A 224 -39.28 7.38 16.47
CA PHE A 224 -38.64 7.11 17.75
C PHE A 224 -39.48 6.29 18.74
N ASP A 225 -40.81 6.38 18.68
CA ASP A 225 -41.71 5.58 19.54
C ASP A 225 -41.62 4.07 19.22
N GLU A 226 -41.51 3.74 17.94
CA GLU A 226 -41.28 2.36 17.49
C GLU A 226 -39.89 1.87 17.93
N ALA A 227 -38.86 2.71 17.77
CA ALA A 227 -37.52 2.37 18.20
C ALA A 227 -37.47 2.11 19.71
N ARG A 228 -38.16 2.94 20.50
CA ARG A 228 -38.28 2.77 21.95
C ARG A 228 -38.94 1.46 22.31
N THR A 229 -40.02 1.09 21.63
CA THR A 229 -40.72 -0.19 21.85
C THR A 229 -39.76 -1.39 21.68
N LEU A 230 -38.89 -1.34 20.67
CA LEU A 230 -37.86 -2.36 20.44
C LEU A 230 -36.76 -2.33 21.50
N LEU A 231 -36.26 -1.14 21.83
CA LEU A 231 -35.16 -0.94 22.77
C LEU A 231 -35.52 -1.26 24.22
N ASP A 232 -36.77 -1.00 24.62
CA ASP A 232 -37.25 -1.21 25.99
C ASP A 232 -37.64 -2.67 26.25
N SER A 233 -37.76 -3.49 25.20
CA SER A 233 -37.96 -4.94 25.33
C SER A 233 -36.76 -5.62 26.00
N ASP A 234 -36.98 -6.73 26.71
CA ASP A 234 -35.90 -7.47 27.39
C ASP A 234 -34.85 -7.98 26.39
N ILE A 235 -35.29 -8.39 25.20
CA ILE A 235 -34.42 -8.82 24.11
C ILE A 235 -33.59 -7.64 23.58
N GLY A 236 -34.23 -6.49 23.33
CA GLY A 236 -33.54 -5.29 22.86
C GLY A 236 -32.48 -4.80 23.85
N LYS A 237 -32.81 -4.80 25.16
CA LYS A 237 -31.85 -4.50 26.23
C LYS A 237 -30.67 -5.47 26.24
N SER A 238 -30.93 -6.77 26.09
CA SER A 238 -29.89 -7.81 26.03
C SER A 238 -28.98 -7.63 24.81
N ILE A 239 -29.54 -7.38 23.62
CA ILE A 239 -28.76 -7.15 22.40
C ILE A 239 -27.88 -5.91 22.54
N CYS A 240 -28.42 -4.78 23.02
CA CYS A 240 -27.64 -3.56 23.23
C CYS A 240 -26.59 -3.68 24.35
N ALA A 241 -26.75 -4.62 25.29
CA ALA A 241 -25.70 -4.92 26.28
C ALA A 241 -24.55 -5.75 25.69
N ALA A 242 -24.85 -6.62 24.72
CA ALA A 242 -23.87 -7.52 24.09
C ALA A 242 -23.27 -6.97 22.78
N SER A 243 -23.88 -5.97 22.15
CA SER A 243 -23.44 -5.38 20.86
C SER A 243 -23.19 -3.89 20.98
N LEU A 244 -21.93 -3.49 20.76
CA LEU A 244 -21.50 -2.09 20.80
C LEU A 244 -22.20 -1.26 19.72
N SER A 245 -22.29 -1.74 18.48
CA SER A 245 -22.94 -1.02 17.37
C SER A 245 -24.42 -0.76 17.64
N CYS A 246 -25.14 -1.73 18.21
CA CYS A 246 -26.53 -1.53 18.62
C CYS A 246 -26.65 -0.51 19.77
N ASN A 247 -25.73 -0.55 20.73
CA ASN A 247 -25.70 0.41 21.84
C ASN A 247 -25.40 1.83 21.37
N GLU A 248 -24.50 2.00 20.40
CA GLU A 248 -24.18 3.29 19.79
C GLU A 248 -25.39 3.89 19.06
N ILE A 249 -26.09 3.09 18.24
CA ILE A 249 -27.33 3.55 17.59
C ILE A 249 -28.41 3.90 18.62
N ARG A 250 -28.55 3.11 19.69
CA ARG A 250 -29.47 3.42 20.79
C ARG A 250 -29.15 4.78 21.42
N ARG A 251 -27.87 5.07 21.70
CA ARG A 251 -27.43 6.37 22.23
C ARG A 251 -27.75 7.51 21.26
N ASP A 252 -27.49 7.32 19.97
CA ASP A 252 -27.81 8.34 18.97
C ASP A 252 -29.32 8.61 18.87
N ILE A 253 -30.15 7.56 18.94
CA ILE A 253 -31.61 7.70 18.98
C ILE A 253 -32.04 8.53 20.19
N TRP A 254 -31.57 8.19 21.40
CA TRP A 254 -31.92 8.94 22.61
C TRP A 254 -31.44 10.39 22.55
N ARG A 255 -30.24 10.63 22.00
CA ARG A 255 -29.72 11.98 21.75
C ARG A 255 -30.64 12.78 20.84
N ARG A 256 -31.09 12.22 19.71
CA ARG A 256 -32.00 12.91 18.76
C ARG A 256 -33.39 13.16 19.34
N GLN A 257 -33.84 12.33 20.27
CA GLN A 257 -35.09 12.56 21.03
C GLN A 257 -34.96 13.60 22.15
N GLY A 258 -33.75 14.09 22.45
CA GLY A 258 -33.50 14.97 23.58
C GLY A 258 -33.44 14.27 24.94
N LEU A 259 -33.33 12.93 24.97
CA LEU A 259 -33.32 12.10 26.19
C LEU A 259 -31.91 11.94 26.78
N LEU A 260 -31.15 13.04 26.82
CA LEU A 260 -29.77 13.03 27.33
C LEU A 260 -29.73 12.81 28.86
N GLU A 261 -30.70 13.37 29.60
CA GLU A 261 -30.75 13.22 31.06
C GLU A 261 -31.01 11.76 31.48
N GLU A 262 -31.88 11.07 30.74
CA GLU A 262 -32.16 9.65 30.92
C GLU A 262 -30.96 8.78 30.55
N GLU A 263 -30.25 9.11 29.48
CA GLU A 263 -29.00 8.42 29.12
C GLU A 263 -27.94 8.58 30.21
N GLY A 264 -27.77 9.80 30.72
CA GLY A 264 -26.85 10.08 31.82
C GLY A 264 -27.21 9.31 33.08
N THR A 265 -28.49 9.25 33.45
CA THR A 265 -28.97 8.47 34.61
C THR A 265 -28.66 6.99 34.45
N LYS A 266 -28.89 6.44 33.24
CA LYS A 266 -28.57 5.04 32.95
C LYS A 266 -27.07 4.76 33.01
N ALA A 267 -26.25 5.68 32.48
CA ALA A 267 -24.80 5.58 32.54
C ALA A 267 -24.29 5.68 33.99
N GLU A 268 -24.81 6.59 34.80
CA GLU A 268 -24.51 6.71 36.24
C GLU A 268 -24.79 5.38 36.97
N LEU A 269 -25.93 4.74 36.72
CA LEU A 269 -26.26 3.43 37.29
C LEU A 269 -25.28 2.33 36.85
N ARG A 270 -24.86 2.31 35.59
CA ARG A 270 -23.86 1.32 35.11
C ARG A 270 -22.50 1.51 35.77
N ILE A 271 -22.05 2.75 35.89
CA ILE A 271 -20.77 3.07 36.53
C ILE A 271 -20.81 2.67 38.01
N MET A 272 -21.91 2.95 38.70
CA MET A 272 -22.07 2.69 40.14
C MET A 272 -22.36 1.22 40.48
N GLU A 273 -23.33 0.61 39.81
CA GLU A 273 -23.85 -0.72 40.19
C GLU A 273 -23.13 -1.86 39.47
N GLN A 274 -22.68 -1.62 38.24
CA GLN A 274 -22.04 -2.64 37.39
C GLN A 274 -20.52 -2.46 37.31
N ASN A 275 -19.98 -1.44 37.98
CA ASN A 275 -18.58 -1.07 37.94
C ASN A 275 -18.05 -0.87 36.49
N ASP A 276 -18.90 -0.36 35.60
CA ASP A 276 -18.54 -0.12 34.21
C ASP A 276 -17.62 1.11 34.13
N ARG A 277 -16.39 0.92 33.64
CA ARG A 277 -15.38 1.98 33.45
C ARG A 277 -15.21 2.38 32.00
N ASN A 278 -16.16 2.02 31.13
CA ASN A 278 -16.14 2.45 29.74
C ASN A 278 -16.27 3.98 29.64
N TRP A 279 -15.32 4.62 28.95
CA TRP A 279 -15.28 6.07 28.77
C TRP A 279 -16.59 6.64 28.17
N LEU A 280 -17.28 5.89 27.32
CA LEU A 280 -18.55 6.34 26.74
C LEU A 280 -19.66 6.53 27.79
N GLU A 281 -19.64 5.78 28.90
CA GLU A 281 -20.61 6.01 29.99
C GLU A 281 -20.30 7.30 30.74
N PHE A 282 -19.02 7.62 30.98
CA PHE A 282 -18.62 8.91 31.54
C PHE A 282 -19.02 10.07 30.62
N LEU A 283 -18.83 9.93 29.31
CA LEU A 283 -19.29 10.92 28.33
C LEU A 283 -20.81 11.08 28.33
N SER A 284 -21.58 10.00 28.48
CA SER A 284 -23.04 10.06 28.62
C SER A 284 -23.47 10.85 29.86
N VAL A 285 -22.82 10.63 31.01
CA VAL A 285 -23.07 11.43 32.23
C VAL A 285 -22.73 12.90 31.97
N LEU A 286 -21.56 13.20 31.38
CA LEU A 286 -21.17 14.57 31.05
C LEU A 286 -22.12 15.25 30.06
N ASP A 287 -22.56 14.54 29.03
CA ASP A 287 -23.52 15.05 28.04
C ASP A 287 -24.88 15.40 28.70
N ALA A 288 -25.28 14.64 29.72
CA ALA A 288 -26.45 14.92 30.56
C ALA A 288 -26.23 16.11 31.49
N THR A 289 -25.02 16.27 32.06
CA THR A 289 -24.67 17.41 32.91
C THR A 289 -24.90 18.74 32.21
N PHE A 290 -24.52 18.84 30.93
CA PHE A 290 -24.62 20.04 30.12
C PHE A 290 -25.88 20.10 29.23
N SER A 291 -26.85 19.20 29.43
CA SER A 291 -28.06 19.12 28.59
C SER A 291 -28.87 20.42 28.56
N SER A 292 -28.93 21.14 29.68
CA SER A 292 -29.70 22.39 29.81
C SER A 292 -29.13 23.56 29.01
N LEU A 293 -27.89 23.44 28.54
CA LEU A 293 -27.22 24.47 27.73
C LEU A 293 -27.30 24.18 26.22
N LYS A 294 -27.91 23.07 25.80
CA LYS A 294 -28.02 22.71 24.38
C LYS A 294 -29.21 23.43 23.73
N GLY A 295 -28.93 24.37 22.83
CA GLY A 295 -29.91 25.07 21.98
C GLY A 295 -29.26 26.18 21.13
N ASP A 296 -29.95 26.68 20.10
CA ASP A 296 -29.48 27.76 19.22
C ASP A 296 -29.56 29.17 19.86
N GLN A 297 -30.18 29.27 21.04
CA GLN A 297 -30.32 30.52 21.79
C GLN A 297 -29.31 30.59 22.92
N ASP A 298 -28.82 31.79 23.24
CA ASP A 298 -27.96 32.00 24.40
C ASP A 298 -28.67 31.48 25.66
N PRO A 299 -28.01 30.61 26.46
CA PRO A 299 -28.65 30.00 27.62
C PRO A 299 -29.02 31.08 28.64
N ASP A 300 -30.28 31.07 29.07
CA ASP A 300 -30.80 31.98 30.08
C ASP A 300 -30.17 31.70 31.46
N GLU A 301 -30.36 32.63 32.42
CA GLU A 301 -29.80 32.47 33.77
C GLU A 301 -30.34 31.22 34.49
N SER A 302 -31.56 30.77 34.15
CA SER A 302 -32.17 29.58 34.73
C SER A 302 -31.49 28.28 34.25
N ALA A 303 -31.21 28.18 32.95
CA ALA A 303 -30.49 27.08 32.33
C ALA A 303 -29.04 26.97 32.85
N LYS A 304 -28.38 28.12 33.05
CA LYS A 304 -27.06 28.17 33.69
C LYS A 304 -27.11 27.71 35.14
N ALA A 305 -28.09 28.17 35.93
CA ALA A 305 -28.26 27.73 37.31
C ALA A 305 -28.53 26.21 37.42
N LYS A 306 -29.38 25.66 36.54
CA LYS A 306 -29.63 24.21 36.46
C LYS A 306 -28.34 23.45 36.13
N CYS A 307 -27.60 23.91 35.12
CA CYS A 307 -26.32 23.31 34.75
C CYS A 307 -25.32 23.34 35.91
N SER A 308 -25.17 24.46 36.61
CA SER A 308 -24.27 24.58 37.77
C SER A 308 -24.60 23.55 38.86
N SER A 309 -25.89 23.31 39.12
CA SER A 309 -26.31 22.28 40.07
C SER A 309 -25.96 20.86 39.58
N HIS A 310 -26.13 20.56 38.29
CA HIS A 310 -25.75 19.27 37.72
C HIS A 310 -24.23 19.06 37.73
N VAL A 311 -23.45 20.11 37.46
CA VAL A 311 -21.97 20.09 37.52
C VAL A 311 -21.53 19.70 38.93
N ALA A 312 -22.11 20.29 39.97
CA ALA A 312 -21.79 19.94 41.36
C ALA A 312 -22.09 18.47 41.69
N LYS A 313 -23.24 17.93 41.25
CA LYS A 313 -23.58 16.51 41.41
C LYS A 313 -22.59 15.60 40.68
N THR A 314 -22.25 15.96 39.45
CA THR A 314 -21.34 15.17 38.60
C THR A 314 -19.92 15.16 39.16
N GLU A 315 -19.47 16.30 39.68
CA GLU A 315 -18.20 16.42 40.40
C GLU A 315 -18.15 15.52 41.62
N GLU A 316 -19.19 15.52 42.45
CA GLU A 316 -19.25 14.68 43.65
C GLU A 316 -19.12 13.19 43.28
N LEU A 317 -19.89 12.76 42.27
CA LEU A 317 -19.86 11.41 41.74
C LEU A 317 -18.45 11.01 41.27
N PHE A 318 -17.86 11.79 40.37
CA PHE A 318 -16.54 11.46 39.80
C PHE A 318 -15.42 11.61 40.82
N SER A 319 -15.53 12.53 41.78
CA SER A 319 -14.54 12.66 42.87
C SER A 319 -14.54 11.45 43.79
N LYS A 320 -15.74 10.94 44.13
CA LYS A 320 -15.89 9.71 44.92
C LYS A 320 -15.29 8.52 44.17
N LEU A 321 -15.63 8.36 42.89
CA LEU A 321 -15.08 7.30 42.04
C LEU A 321 -13.56 7.38 41.93
N ALA A 322 -13.00 8.56 41.72
CA ALA A 322 -11.55 8.75 41.62
C ALA A 322 -10.83 8.37 42.92
N LEU A 323 -11.47 8.54 44.09
CA LEU A 323 -10.93 8.08 45.37
C LEU A 323 -11.04 6.56 45.55
N GLU A 324 -12.13 5.96 45.09
CA GLU A 324 -12.36 4.51 45.15
C GLU A 324 -11.42 3.74 44.21
N ASP A 325 -11.25 4.23 42.98
CA ASP A 325 -10.43 3.61 41.94
C ASP A 325 -8.93 3.84 42.18
N GLY A 326 -8.54 5.04 42.62
CA GLY A 326 -7.15 5.45 42.82
C GLY A 326 -6.26 5.16 41.61
N HIS A 327 -5.05 4.65 41.84
CA HIS A 327 -4.10 4.30 40.78
C HIS A 327 -4.53 3.14 39.84
N LYS A 328 -5.66 2.48 40.10
CA LYS A 328 -6.08 1.30 39.30
C LYS A 328 -6.85 1.67 38.04
N ASP A 329 -7.55 2.80 38.03
CA ASP A 329 -8.34 3.25 36.88
C ASP A 329 -8.23 4.76 36.70
N ARG A 330 -8.01 5.19 35.45
CA ARG A 330 -7.80 6.61 35.11
C ARG A 330 -9.09 7.34 34.73
N SER A 331 -10.20 6.63 34.53
CA SER A 331 -11.41 7.15 33.88
C SER A 331 -12.07 8.26 34.68
N ALA A 332 -12.23 8.08 35.99
CA ALA A 332 -12.84 9.10 36.84
C ALA A 332 -11.98 10.37 36.96
N LEU A 333 -10.65 10.22 37.03
CA LEU A 333 -9.72 11.35 37.03
C LEU A 333 -9.77 12.12 35.69
N LEU A 334 -9.83 11.42 34.56
CA LEU A 334 -10.05 12.04 33.24
C LEU A 334 -11.41 12.72 33.14
N ALA A 335 -12.46 12.11 33.68
CA ALA A 335 -13.80 12.66 33.66
C ALA A 335 -13.91 13.99 34.44
N LEU A 336 -13.15 14.13 35.54
CA LEU A 336 -13.04 15.40 36.28
C LEU A 336 -12.35 16.49 35.44
N LEU A 337 -11.28 16.15 34.72
CA LEU A 337 -10.59 17.08 33.81
C LEU A 337 -11.53 17.53 32.67
N GLU A 338 -12.23 16.58 32.06
CA GLU A 338 -13.20 16.86 30.99
C GLU A 338 -14.39 17.70 31.50
N LEU A 339 -14.89 17.41 32.70
CA LEU A 339 -15.94 18.21 33.36
C LEU A 339 -15.50 19.66 33.51
N GLU A 340 -14.30 19.90 34.07
CA GLU A 340 -13.79 21.26 34.27
C GLU A 340 -13.55 21.97 32.93
N LYS A 341 -13.04 21.26 31.92
CA LYS A 341 -12.84 21.81 30.57
C LYS A 341 -14.15 22.32 29.97
N ARG A 342 -15.21 21.51 30.00
CA ARG A 342 -16.55 21.89 29.52
C ARG A 342 -17.18 23.01 30.36
N THR A 343 -16.97 22.97 31.67
CA THR A 343 -17.47 24.01 32.60
C THR A 343 -16.84 25.38 32.29
N ARG A 344 -15.53 25.41 32.00
CA ARG A 344 -14.83 26.63 31.55
C ARG A 344 -15.30 27.11 30.19
N SER A 345 -15.46 26.22 29.21
CA SER A 345 -15.93 26.63 27.87
C SER A 345 -17.33 27.23 27.87
N HIS A 346 -18.17 26.87 28.85
CA HIS A 346 -19.50 27.44 29.04
C HIS A 346 -19.56 28.62 30.02
N GLY A 347 -18.43 29.06 30.60
CA GLY A 347 -18.38 30.19 31.52
C GLY A 347 -19.08 29.94 32.86
N ILE A 348 -19.16 28.68 33.30
CA ILE A 348 -19.80 28.25 34.56
C ILE A 348 -18.78 28.03 35.68
N SER A 349 -17.49 27.93 35.34
CA SER A 349 -16.46 27.58 36.31
C SER A 349 -16.32 28.67 37.36
N ASN A 350 -16.40 28.28 38.63
CA ASN A 350 -16.34 29.19 39.78
C ASN A 350 -14.94 29.23 40.42
N ASP A 351 -14.04 28.33 40.02
CA ASP A 351 -12.68 28.26 40.56
C ASP A 351 -11.65 28.34 39.41
N PRO A 352 -10.97 29.50 39.26
CA PRO A 352 -9.98 29.68 38.21
C PRO A 352 -8.77 28.75 38.38
N ASN A 353 -8.53 28.19 39.57
CA ASN A 353 -7.35 27.35 39.83
C ASN A 353 -7.56 25.87 39.53
N ARG A 354 -8.83 25.45 39.41
CA ARG A 354 -9.24 24.06 39.47
C ARG A 354 -8.68 23.17 38.38
N MET A 355 -8.58 23.65 37.14
CA MET A 355 -8.05 22.83 36.03
C MET A 355 -6.62 22.38 36.33
N VAL A 356 -5.77 23.31 36.73
CA VAL A 356 -4.36 23.01 37.03
C VAL A 356 -4.25 22.08 38.24
N ASP A 357 -5.12 22.23 39.24
CA ASP A 357 -5.11 21.36 40.42
C ASP A 357 -5.57 19.93 40.10
N LEU A 358 -6.56 19.77 39.22
CA LEU A 358 -6.94 18.46 38.68
C LEU A 358 -5.83 17.83 37.83
N MET A 359 -5.14 18.62 37.01
CA MET A 359 -4.01 18.13 36.19
C MET A 359 -2.84 17.66 37.08
N LYS A 360 -2.54 18.40 38.16
CA LYS A 360 -1.54 17.99 39.16
C LYS A 360 -1.92 16.68 39.81
N ARG A 361 -3.16 16.57 40.31
CA ARG A 361 -3.67 15.33 40.90
C ARG A 361 -3.58 14.16 39.93
N TYR A 362 -3.98 14.37 38.67
CA TYR A 362 -3.87 13.35 37.63
C TYR A 362 -2.41 12.88 37.45
N PHE A 363 -1.47 13.81 37.34
CA PHE A 363 -0.05 13.50 37.19
C PHE A 363 0.51 12.80 38.44
N GLU A 364 0.07 13.18 39.63
CA GLU A 364 0.50 12.54 40.87
C GLU A 364 0.12 11.06 40.92
N GLU A 365 -1.09 10.74 40.46
CA GLU A 365 -1.66 9.39 40.45
C GLU A 365 -1.21 8.53 39.26
N ILE A 366 -1.16 9.10 38.05
CA ILE A 366 -0.97 8.35 36.78
C ILE A 366 0.36 8.70 36.09
N GLY A 367 1.14 9.64 36.64
CA GLY A 367 2.38 10.13 36.01
C GLY A 367 3.45 9.08 35.76
N ASP A 368 3.43 7.95 36.48
CA ASP A 368 4.33 6.82 36.26
C ASP A 368 3.91 5.90 35.10
N LYS A 369 2.79 6.18 34.41
CA LYS A 369 2.29 5.43 33.26
C LYS A 369 2.61 6.14 31.95
N ALA A 370 2.96 5.37 30.91
CA ALA A 370 3.31 5.92 29.59
C ALA A 370 2.16 6.73 28.94
N CYS A 371 0.90 6.43 29.28
CA CYS A 371 -0.27 7.11 28.73
C CYS A 371 -0.48 8.53 29.28
N CYS A 372 0.15 8.90 30.41
CA CYS A 372 -0.11 10.16 31.12
C CYS A 372 0.06 11.39 30.22
N TYR A 373 1.09 11.41 29.37
CA TYR A 373 1.30 12.51 28.44
C TYR A 373 0.13 12.67 27.46
N GLU A 374 -0.29 11.60 26.77
CA GLU A 374 -1.39 11.66 25.80
C GLU A 374 -2.74 11.96 26.48
N ASP A 375 -2.93 11.47 27.71
CA ASP A 375 -4.11 11.73 28.53
C ASP A 375 -4.22 13.21 28.93
N LEU A 376 -3.10 13.87 29.27
CA LEU A 376 -3.08 15.29 29.67
C LEU A 376 -3.01 16.27 28.49
N LYS A 377 -2.53 15.82 27.33
CA LYS A 377 -2.33 16.65 26.12
C LYS A 377 -3.55 17.48 25.72
N PRO A 378 -4.81 16.98 25.75
CA PRO A 378 -6.02 17.76 25.43
C PRO A 378 -6.34 18.92 26.38
N TYR A 379 -5.65 19.01 27.52
CA TYR A 379 -5.87 19.98 28.60
C TYR A 379 -4.72 21.00 28.74
N LEU A 380 -3.73 20.97 27.85
CA LEU A 380 -2.54 21.84 27.90
C LEU A 380 -2.75 23.26 27.35
N SER A 381 -3.94 23.61 26.88
CA SER A 381 -4.28 24.97 26.43
C SER A 381 -4.53 25.91 27.60
N LEU A 382 -3.48 26.10 28.41
CA LEU A 382 -3.44 27.00 29.55
C LEU A 382 -2.82 28.34 29.14
N GLU A 383 -3.29 29.44 29.73
CA GLU A 383 -2.79 30.80 29.51
C GLU A 383 -2.56 31.52 30.84
N GLY A 384 -1.75 32.58 30.83
CA GLY A 384 -1.52 33.43 32.00
C GLY A 384 -1.03 32.67 33.24
N GLU A 385 -1.71 32.88 34.37
CA GLU A 385 -1.35 32.30 35.66
C GLU A 385 -1.43 30.76 35.69
N ASP A 386 -2.41 30.17 34.98
CA ASP A 386 -2.55 28.71 34.93
C ASP A 386 -1.34 28.05 34.27
N ALA A 387 -0.86 28.62 33.15
CA ALA A 387 0.35 28.15 32.49
C ALA A 387 1.58 28.24 33.41
N ALA A 388 1.74 29.36 34.13
CA ALA A 388 2.83 29.54 35.09
C ALA A 388 2.77 28.55 36.26
N ARG A 389 1.58 28.31 36.84
CA ARG A 389 1.37 27.33 37.92
C ARG A 389 1.67 25.90 37.47
N TRP A 390 1.25 25.55 36.26
CA TRP A 390 1.51 24.23 35.68
C TRP A 390 2.99 24.01 35.38
N MET A 391 3.67 24.99 34.77
CA MET A 391 5.10 24.91 34.49
C MET A 391 5.94 24.80 35.76
N SER A 392 5.61 25.59 36.80
CA SER A 392 6.29 25.52 38.10
C SER A 392 6.17 24.14 38.75
N PHE A 393 4.99 23.51 38.65
CA PHE A 393 4.80 22.14 39.12
C PHE A 393 5.65 21.13 38.34
N LEU A 394 5.64 21.16 37.02
CA LEU A 394 6.44 20.22 36.22
C LEU A 394 7.95 20.40 36.43
N GLN A 395 8.41 21.64 36.61
CA GLN A 395 9.81 21.94 36.92
C GLN A 395 10.21 21.38 38.30
N SER A 396 9.34 21.47 39.31
CA SER A 396 9.62 20.90 40.64
C SER A 396 9.67 19.36 40.64
N LEU A 397 9.01 18.73 39.67
CA LEU A 397 9.00 17.28 39.46
C LEU A 397 10.20 16.75 38.66
N THR A 398 11.12 17.60 38.22
CA THR A 398 12.31 17.17 37.49
C THR A 398 13.45 16.97 38.50
N PRO A 399 13.66 15.75 39.07
CA PRO A 399 14.62 15.55 40.14
C PRO A 399 16.07 15.73 39.67
N SER A 400 16.95 15.92 40.65
CA SER A 400 18.39 15.67 40.48
C SER A 400 18.60 14.23 40.01
N TYR A 401 19.39 14.07 38.94
CA TYR A 401 19.81 12.82 38.28
C TYR A 401 20.11 11.61 39.20
N ALA A 402 20.46 11.85 40.47
CA ALA A 402 20.79 10.81 41.45
C ALA A 402 19.60 9.96 41.97
N SER A 403 18.35 10.23 41.56
CA SER A 403 17.15 9.57 42.11
C SER A 403 16.44 8.59 41.16
N LEU A 404 16.96 8.29 39.97
CA LEU A 404 16.36 7.32 39.05
C LEU A 404 16.57 5.89 39.55
N ALA A 405 15.73 5.45 40.48
CA ALA A 405 15.84 4.13 41.12
C ALA A 405 14.94 3.06 40.48
N SER A 406 13.88 3.47 39.76
CA SER A 406 12.87 2.56 39.19
C SER A 406 12.36 2.98 37.82
N ASP A 407 11.73 2.05 37.10
CA ASP A 407 11.04 2.30 35.83
C ASP A 407 9.89 3.32 35.98
N ASN A 408 9.17 3.30 37.11
CA ASN A 408 8.11 4.26 37.41
C ASN A 408 8.65 5.69 37.54
N ASP A 409 9.79 5.88 38.20
CA ASP A 409 10.44 7.18 38.35
C ASP A 409 10.90 7.72 36.99
N LEU A 410 11.46 6.83 36.15
CA LEU A 410 11.87 7.17 34.78
C LEU A 410 10.67 7.59 33.92
N ARG A 411 9.56 6.86 33.97
CA ARG A 411 8.33 7.21 33.22
C ARG A 411 7.76 8.54 33.66
N ARG A 412 7.75 8.80 34.98
CA ARG A 412 7.31 10.09 35.53
C ARG A 412 8.18 11.24 35.04
N LEU A 413 9.50 11.05 35.00
CA LEU A 413 10.46 12.00 34.42
C LEU A 413 10.22 12.23 32.92
N ILE A 414 10.01 11.17 32.15
CA ILE A 414 9.75 11.26 30.71
C ILE A 414 8.48 12.06 30.44
N ASN A 415 7.39 11.73 31.15
CA ASN A 415 6.13 12.44 31.03
C ASN A 415 6.27 13.92 31.40
N SER A 416 6.99 14.24 32.49
CA SER A 416 7.24 15.65 32.84
C SER A 416 8.03 16.37 31.75
N HIS A 417 9.05 15.76 31.16
CA HIS A 417 9.81 16.35 30.06
C HIS A 417 8.97 16.57 28.79
N LYS A 418 8.13 15.60 28.40
CA LYS A 418 7.21 15.77 27.26
C LYS A 418 6.24 16.93 27.51
N LEU A 419 5.66 17.01 28.72
CA LEU A 419 4.72 18.07 29.10
C LEU A 419 5.39 19.46 29.20
N LEU A 420 6.63 19.53 29.73
CA LEU A 420 7.43 20.75 29.76
C LEU A 420 7.73 21.24 28.35
N ARG A 421 8.20 20.34 27.48
CA ARG A 421 8.55 20.69 26.10
C ARG A 421 7.35 21.22 25.32
N GLN A 422 6.18 20.60 25.49
CA GLN A 422 4.94 21.02 24.82
C GLN A 422 4.56 22.48 25.14
N ASN A 423 4.93 22.98 26.33
CA ASN A 423 4.57 24.29 26.86
C ASN A 423 5.67 25.35 26.76
N LEU A 424 6.78 25.07 26.06
CA LEU A 424 7.85 26.06 25.88
C LEU A 424 7.35 27.30 25.13
N ALA A 425 7.71 28.47 25.66
CA ALA A 425 7.47 29.75 25.00
C ALA A 425 8.44 29.95 23.82
N VAL A 426 8.09 30.84 22.89
CA VAL A 426 8.87 31.09 21.66
C VAL A 426 10.29 31.57 21.98
N ASP A 427 10.46 32.40 23.01
CA ASP A 427 11.74 32.94 23.45
C ASP A 427 12.65 31.87 24.10
N GLU A 428 12.08 30.78 24.59
CA GLU A 428 12.81 29.63 25.13
C GLU A 428 13.37 28.71 24.02
N LEU A 429 12.95 28.90 22.77
CA LEU A 429 13.40 28.14 21.59
C LEU A 429 14.60 28.82 20.93
N ASN A 430 15.73 28.79 21.64
CA ASN A 430 17.00 29.31 21.15
C ASN A 430 18.09 28.22 21.18
N ILE A 431 19.14 28.45 20.39
CA ILE A 431 20.21 27.46 20.19
C ILE A 431 20.86 27.02 21.51
N ALA A 432 21.08 27.95 22.44
CA ALA A 432 21.74 27.66 23.71
C ALA A 432 20.86 26.74 24.60
N ALA A 433 19.60 27.13 24.81
CA ALA A 433 18.65 26.37 25.62
C ALA A 433 18.35 24.99 25.03
N GLU A 434 18.12 24.88 23.72
CA GLU A 434 17.88 23.60 23.06
C GLU A 434 19.12 22.69 23.11
N THR A 435 20.34 23.23 22.99
CA THR A 435 21.57 22.44 23.13
C THR A 435 21.72 21.85 24.55
N GLU A 436 21.34 22.61 25.57
CA GLU A 436 21.33 22.14 26.95
C GLU A 436 20.29 21.03 27.15
N ARG A 437 19.08 21.19 26.61
CA ARG A 437 18.02 20.16 26.66
C ARG A 437 18.42 18.87 25.96
N ALA A 438 19.01 18.93 24.76
CA ALA A 438 19.54 17.76 24.07
C ALA A 438 20.57 17.02 24.94
N SER A 439 21.50 17.76 25.53
CA SER A 439 22.54 17.20 26.40
C SER A 439 21.95 16.55 27.66
N LEU A 440 20.92 17.16 28.25
CA LEU A 440 20.20 16.62 29.39
C LEU A 440 19.50 15.30 29.05
N TYR A 441 18.70 15.28 27.98
CA TYR A 441 17.94 14.10 27.57
C TYR A 441 18.85 12.93 27.18
N ILE A 442 19.97 13.18 26.48
CA ILE A 442 20.96 12.15 26.16
C ILE A 442 21.58 11.56 27.42
N ARG A 443 21.94 12.41 28.40
CA ARG A 443 22.53 11.95 29.65
C ARG A 443 21.56 11.06 30.44
N GLN A 444 20.29 11.48 30.51
CA GLN A 444 19.25 10.70 31.18
C GLN A 444 18.91 9.42 30.42
N TYR A 445 18.92 9.44 29.08
CA TYR A 445 18.72 8.26 28.24
C TYR A 445 19.76 7.17 28.57
N LEU A 446 21.04 7.54 28.54
CA LEU A 446 22.15 6.62 28.84
C LEU A 446 22.07 6.01 30.24
N GLU A 447 21.54 6.75 31.21
CA GLU A 447 21.31 6.26 32.57
C GLU A 447 20.11 5.32 32.64
N GLY A 448 18.98 5.71 32.02
CA GLY A 448 17.76 4.92 31.99
C GLY A 448 17.93 3.56 31.31
N LEU A 449 18.88 3.42 30.38
CA LEU A 449 19.25 2.14 29.77
C LEU A 449 19.68 1.08 30.79
N LYS A 450 20.18 1.48 31.98
CA LYS A 450 20.55 0.54 33.05
C LYS A 450 19.35 -0.23 33.60
N LEU A 451 18.15 0.34 33.51
CA LEU A 451 16.92 -0.28 34.01
C LEU A 451 16.38 -1.36 33.05
N GLY A 452 16.70 -1.28 31.75
CA GLY A 452 16.22 -2.20 30.72
C GLY A 452 17.25 -3.22 30.22
N VAL A 453 18.37 -3.43 30.93
CA VAL A 453 19.47 -4.33 30.51
C VAL A 453 19.01 -5.78 30.33
N SER A 454 18.07 -6.24 31.16
CA SER A 454 17.56 -7.61 31.13
C SER A 454 16.39 -7.81 30.17
N LEU A 455 15.96 -6.78 29.44
CA LEU A 455 14.82 -6.88 28.54
C LEU A 455 15.18 -7.72 27.29
N PRO A 456 14.25 -8.55 26.80
CA PRO A 456 14.39 -9.21 25.51
C PRO A 456 14.62 -8.20 24.38
N PRO A 457 15.30 -8.59 23.28
CA PRO A 457 15.55 -7.69 22.14
C PRO A 457 14.29 -7.29 21.37
N THR A 458 13.14 -7.91 21.67
CA THR A 458 11.82 -7.57 21.13
C THR A 458 11.13 -6.47 21.90
N GLU A 459 11.52 -6.20 23.15
CA GLU A 459 10.96 -5.16 24.00
C GLU A 459 11.64 -3.82 23.73
N LEU A 460 10.88 -2.73 23.89
CA LEU A 460 11.41 -1.38 23.85
C LEU A 460 12.11 -1.05 25.17
N GLN A 461 13.14 -0.21 25.11
CA GLN A 461 13.78 0.26 26.34
C GLN A 461 12.87 1.30 27.01
N PRO A 462 12.74 1.29 28.34
CA PRO A 462 11.89 2.23 29.05
C PRO A 462 12.35 3.69 28.91
N ALA A 463 13.60 3.90 28.48
CA ALA A 463 14.19 5.21 28.26
C ALA A 463 14.02 5.76 26.83
N ASP A 464 13.50 4.99 25.87
CA ASP A 464 13.53 5.33 24.43
C ASP A 464 12.94 6.70 24.09
N ASP A 465 11.91 7.13 24.81
CA ASP A 465 11.29 8.44 24.62
C ASP A 465 12.26 9.61 24.91
N LEU A 466 13.28 9.43 25.73
CA LEU A 466 14.33 10.44 25.94
C LEU A 466 15.21 10.59 24.69
N ALA A 467 15.49 9.49 23.98
CA ALA A 467 16.20 9.54 22.71
C ALA A 467 15.34 10.21 21.62
N LEU A 468 14.03 9.94 21.60
CA LEU A 468 13.09 10.62 20.69
C LEU A 468 12.93 12.12 21.01
N LEU A 469 12.87 12.50 22.29
CA LEU A 469 12.89 13.89 22.73
C LEU A 469 14.16 14.61 22.27
N ALA A 470 15.33 14.01 22.49
CA ALA A 470 16.60 14.55 22.02
C ALA A 470 16.65 14.65 20.48
N GLY A 471 16.13 13.65 19.77
CA GLY A 471 15.97 13.70 18.31
C GLY A 471 15.12 14.90 17.88
N ASN A 472 13.97 15.12 18.52
CA ASN A 472 13.09 16.26 18.24
C ASN A 472 13.81 17.59 18.46
N VAL A 473 14.56 17.72 19.56
CA VAL A 473 15.40 18.89 19.87
C VAL A 473 16.44 19.14 18.77
N PHE A 474 17.11 18.08 18.28
CA PHE A 474 18.10 18.25 17.21
C PHE A 474 17.48 18.73 15.89
N VAL A 475 16.26 18.29 15.57
CA VAL A 475 15.53 18.83 14.42
C VAL A 475 15.20 20.31 14.64
N SER A 476 14.79 20.72 15.85
CA SER A 476 14.58 22.13 16.19
C SER A 476 15.86 22.95 16.06
N LEU A 477 17.00 22.43 16.56
CA LEU A 477 18.32 23.06 16.43
C LEU A 477 18.73 23.24 14.98
N TRP A 478 18.51 22.23 14.14
CA TRP A 478 18.73 22.33 12.69
C TRP A 478 17.83 23.40 12.07
N LYS A 479 16.54 23.45 12.41
CA LYS A 479 15.63 24.50 11.91
C LYS A 479 16.03 25.90 12.34
N LEU A 480 16.50 26.08 13.58
CA LEU A 480 16.93 27.37 14.10
C LEU A 480 18.26 27.85 13.51
N SER A 481 19.18 26.93 13.19
CA SER A 481 20.56 27.26 12.81
C SER A 481 20.88 27.03 11.33
N SER A 482 20.07 26.24 10.63
CA SER A 482 20.39 25.67 9.30
C SER A 482 21.69 24.85 9.26
N ASP A 483 22.20 24.38 10.40
CA ASP A 483 23.45 23.62 10.51
C ASP A 483 23.19 22.10 10.56
N GLU A 484 23.65 21.39 9.54
CA GLU A 484 23.42 19.94 9.39
C GLU A 484 24.10 19.09 10.47
N LYS A 485 25.08 19.61 11.20
CA LYS A 485 25.70 18.87 12.31
C LYS A 485 24.65 18.35 13.30
N TYR A 486 23.55 19.09 13.49
CA TYR A 486 22.48 18.68 14.39
C TYR A 486 21.69 17.49 13.85
N LEU A 487 21.49 17.40 12.53
CA LEU A 487 20.90 16.21 11.89
C LEU A 487 21.84 15.00 12.02
N TYR A 488 23.16 15.18 11.82
CA TYR A 488 24.13 14.10 12.06
C TYR A 488 24.16 13.63 13.52
N ASN A 489 24.07 14.56 14.48
CA ASN A 489 23.97 14.23 15.90
C ASN A 489 22.69 13.45 16.22
N ALA A 490 21.55 13.84 15.61
CA ALA A 490 20.31 13.10 15.73
C ALA A 490 20.46 11.66 15.18
N VAL A 491 21.03 11.51 13.98
CA VAL A 491 21.29 10.19 13.39
C VAL A 491 22.16 9.33 14.31
N ALA A 492 23.29 9.87 14.79
CA ALA A 492 24.20 9.12 15.65
C ALA A 492 23.52 8.63 16.94
N LEU A 493 22.68 9.47 17.55
CA LEU A 493 21.92 9.11 18.75
C LEU A 493 20.85 8.06 18.45
N LEU A 494 20.05 8.27 17.40
CA LEU A 494 18.92 7.41 17.08
C LEU A 494 19.37 6.03 16.57
N GLU A 495 20.47 5.96 15.81
CA GLU A 495 21.11 4.71 15.43
C GLU A 495 21.65 3.96 16.64
N PHE A 496 22.31 4.67 17.57
CA PHE A 496 22.72 4.08 18.83
C PHE A 496 21.52 3.54 19.61
N ALA A 497 20.41 4.28 19.65
CA ALA A 497 19.19 3.83 20.30
C ALA A 497 18.63 2.55 19.66
N LEU A 498 18.66 2.41 18.33
CA LEU A 498 18.26 1.18 17.63
C LEU A 498 19.16 -0.02 17.94
N THR A 499 20.41 0.18 18.37
CA THR A 499 21.24 -0.93 18.87
C THR A 499 20.71 -1.50 20.19
N LYS A 500 19.96 -0.70 20.95
CA LYS A 500 19.34 -1.06 22.24
C LYS A 500 17.89 -1.49 22.09
N SER A 501 17.16 -0.87 21.17
CA SER A 501 15.73 -1.07 20.94
C SER A 501 15.46 -1.33 19.46
N LYS A 502 15.79 -2.54 19.00
CA LYS A 502 15.74 -2.90 17.57
C LYS A 502 14.35 -2.77 16.94
N GLN A 503 13.30 -2.91 17.75
CA GLN A 503 11.90 -2.84 17.30
C GLN A 503 11.27 -1.45 17.38
N SER A 504 12.03 -0.40 17.77
CA SER A 504 11.49 0.96 17.85
C SER A 504 11.18 1.54 16.46
N PHE A 505 9.92 1.41 16.03
CA PHE A 505 9.48 1.94 14.75
C PHE A 505 9.46 3.48 14.74
N HIS A 506 9.15 4.14 15.86
CA HIS A 506 9.21 5.60 15.94
C HIS A 506 10.63 6.13 15.66
N THR A 507 11.66 5.50 16.23
CA THR A 507 13.06 5.84 15.97
C THR A 507 13.42 5.60 14.50
N ARG A 508 12.97 4.47 13.91
CA ARG A 508 13.16 4.17 12.49
C ARG A 508 12.52 5.22 11.58
N LEU A 509 11.25 5.56 11.79
CA LEU A 509 10.53 6.54 10.97
C LEU A 509 11.15 7.94 11.07
N MET A 510 11.63 8.33 12.26
CA MET A 510 12.37 9.57 12.43
C MET A 510 13.72 9.55 11.68
N LEU A 511 14.46 8.44 11.73
CA LEU A 511 15.67 8.25 10.93
C LEU A 511 15.39 8.30 9.43
N VAL A 512 14.29 7.71 8.95
CA VAL A 512 13.88 7.82 7.54
C VAL A 512 13.74 9.28 7.14
N ARG A 513 13.05 10.10 7.93
CA ARG A 513 12.91 11.55 7.67
C ARG A 513 14.25 12.27 7.63
N ILE A 514 15.11 12.05 8.62
CA ILE A 514 16.40 12.74 8.73
C ILE A 514 17.37 12.31 7.62
N TYR A 515 17.46 11.02 7.32
CA TYR A 515 18.33 10.52 6.25
C TYR A 515 17.92 11.08 4.88
N ARG A 516 16.62 11.26 4.63
CA ARG A 516 16.16 11.90 3.39
C ARG A 516 16.54 13.37 3.29
N LEU A 517 16.47 14.12 4.41
CA LEU A 517 16.98 15.50 4.46
C LEU A 517 18.49 15.58 4.16
N LEU A 518 19.26 14.61 4.67
CA LEU A 518 20.70 14.46 4.43
C LEU A 518 21.05 13.92 3.03
N GLY A 519 20.05 13.52 2.23
CA GLY A 519 20.26 12.94 0.90
C GLY A 519 20.74 11.48 0.90
N ALA A 520 20.65 10.79 2.04
CA ALA A 520 21.03 9.39 2.22
C ALA A 520 19.82 8.44 2.02
N ALA A 521 19.21 8.48 0.84
CA ALA A 521 17.95 7.76 0.57
C ALA A 521 18.05 6.22 0.70
N SER A 522 19.22 5.63 0.46
CA SER A 522 19.43 4.18 0.66
C SER A 522 19.32 3.78 2.13
N MET A 523 19.92 4.55 3.04
CA MET A 523 19.82 4.32 4.49
C MET A 523 18.38 4.53 4.97
N ALA A 524 17.70 5.55 4.45
CA ALA A 524 16.28 5.74 4.72
C ALA A 524 15.46 4.50 4.28
N LEU A 525 15.72 3.95 3.09
CA LEU A 525 15.03 2.76 2.60
C LEU A 525 15.32 1.52 3.45
N GLU A 526 16.54 1.35 3.96
CA GLU A 526 16.89 0.24 4.86
C GLU A 526 16.06 0.28 6.15
N HIS A 527 15.93 1.45 6.78
CA HIS A 527 15.06 1.58 7.96
C HIS A 527 13.59 1.38 7.63
N TYR A 528 13.11 1.92 6.51
CA TYR A 528 11.73 1.73 6.05
C TYR A 528 11.41 0.24 5.86
N ARG A 529 12.26 -0.52 5.16
CA ARG A 529 12.09 -1.96 4.97
C ARG A 529 12.18 -2.74 6.27
N ALA A 530 13.00 -2.28 7.21
CA ALA A 530 13.10 -2.90 8.53
C ALA A 530 11.85 -2.70 9.40
N VAL A 531 10.98 -1.72 9.10
CA VAL A 531 9.65 -1.60 9.73
C VAL A 531 8.71 -2.72 9.26
N GLN A 532 9.00 -3.35 8.10
CA GLN A 532 8.19 -4.43 7.51
C GLN A 532 6.76 -4.03 7.15
N ILE A 533 6.60 -2.84 6.56
CA ILE A 533 5.33 -2.31 6.04
C ILE A 533 4.63 -3.30 5.11
N LYS A 534 3.35 -3.60 5.38
CA LYS A 534 2.53 -4.53 4.58
C LYS A 534 1.10 -4.03 4.41
N GLN A 535 0.46 -4.47 3.31
CA GLN A 535 -0.97 -4.28 3.07
C GLN A 535 -1.41 -2.81 3.20
N ILE A 536 -2.37 -2.50 4.07
CA ILE A 536 -2.92 -1.16 4.28
C ILE A 536 -1.84 -0.13 4.66
N GLU A 537 -0.76 -0.58 5.29
CA GLU A 537 0.34 0.31 5.69
C GLU A 537 1.08 0.89 4.48
N TYR A 538 1.00 0.27 3.29
CA TYR A 538 1.52 0.89 2.07
C TYR A 538 0.76 2.18 1.73
N ASP A 539 -0.56 2.21 1.93
CA ASP A 539 -1.36 3.39 1.66
C ASP A 539 -1.09 4.51 2.66
N THR A 540 -0.88 4.15 3.93
CA THR A 540 -0.73 5.12 5.01
C THR A 540 0.73 5.57 5.20
N LEU A 541 1.73 4.72 4.94
CA LEU A 541 3.14 4.95 5.33
C LEU A 541 4.16 4.95 4.18
N SER A 542 3.82 4.53 2.95
CA SER A 542 4.82 4.56 1.84
C SER A 542 5.32 5.97 1.50
N HIS A 543 4.56 7.01 1.86
CA HIS A 543 4.93 8.40 1.66
C HIS A 543 6.26 8.79 2.36
N PHE A 544 6.65 8.07 3.42
CA PHE A 544 7.91 8.34 4.13
C PHE A 544 9.14 8.21 3.23
N VAL A 545 9.13 7.30 2.26
CA VAL A 545 10.22 7.09 1.30
C VAL A 545 9.86 7.53 -0.12
N LEU A 546 8.59 7.42 -0.53
CA LEU A 546 8.18 7.62 -1.92
C LEU A 546 7.84 9.07 -2.30
N ALA A 547 7.60 9.96 -1.33
CA ALA A 547 7.33 11.38 -1.59
C ALA A 547 8.49 12.07 -2.33
N ARG A 548 8.34 12.54 -3.57
CA ARG A 548 9.45 13.12 -4.39
C ARG A 548 10.67 12.18 -4.56
N SER A 549 10.46 10.87 -4.51
CA SER A 549 11.51 9.85 -4.55
C SER A 549 12.31 9.80 -5.84
N SER A 550 11.76 10.26 -6.96
CA SER A 550 12.46 10.44 -8.25
C SER A 550 13.73 11.28 -8.13
N THR A 551 13.78 12.24 -7.19
CA THR A 551 14.97 13.05 -6.85
C THR A 551 16.17 12.18 -6.48
N PHE A 552 15.93 11.00 -5.91
CA PHE A 552 16.95 10.06 -5.44
C PHE A 552 17.03 8.80 -6.31
N SER A 553 16.30 8.76 -7.43
CA SER A 553 16.23 7.57 -8.26
C SER A 553 17.50 7.34 -9.06
N LEU A 554 17.91 6.08 -9.13
CA LEU A 554 19.02 5.61 -9.94
C LEU A 554 18.55 4.78 -11.15
N ALA A 555 17.26 4.86 -11.49
CA ALA A 555 16.64 4.07 -12.56
C ALA A 555 17.32 4.26 -13.93
N ALA A 556 17.78 5.48 -14.23
CA ALA A 556 18.54 5.77 -15.46
C ALA A 556 19.86 4.99 -15.58
N SER A 557 20.42 4.53 -14.46
CA SER A 557 21.62 3.68 -14.42
C SER A 557 21.31 2.17 -14.37
N GLY A 558 20.03 1.82 -14.34
CA GLY A 558 19.54 0.44 -14.26
C GLY A 558 19.23 -0.04 -12.83
N ASP A 559 19.46 0.77 -11.80
CA ASP A 559 19.02 0.45 -10.45
C ASP A 559 17.54 0.80 -10.26
N LEU A 560 16.72 -0.25 -10.24
CA LEU A 560 15.27 -0.17 -10.13
C LEU A 560 14.76 -0.29 -8.69
N THR A 561 15.61 -0.10 -7.67
CA THR A 561 15.23 -0.34 -6.27
C THR A 561 14.02 0.50 -5.84
N LEU A 562 14.05 1.82 -6.06
CA LEU A 562 12.92 2.71 -5.71
C LEU A 562 11.71 2.50 -6.62
N ALA A 563 11.93 2.22 -7.91
CA ALA A 563 10.82 1.91 -8.83
C ALA A 563 10.10 0.61 -8.43
N THR A 564 10.84 -0.39 -7.97
CA THR A 564 10.29 -1.64 -7.43
C THR A 564 9.48 -1.37 -6.18
N GLU A 565 9.96 -0.48 -5.29
CA GLU A 565 9.22 -0.07 -4.09
C GLU A 565 7.87 0.59 -4.44
N CYS A 566 7.82 1.42 -5.50
CA CYS A 566 6.54 1.96 -6.01
C CYS A 566 5.58 0.86 -6.49
N ILE A 567 6.10 -0.17 -7.15
CA ILE A 567 5.30 -1.30 -7.66
C ILE A 567 4.80 -2.16 -6.51
N GLU A 568 5.64 -2.42 -5.51
CA GLU A 568 5.31 -3.19 -4.31
C GLU A 568 4.23 -2.47 -3.49
N SER A 569 4.40 -1.17 -3.24
CA SER A 569 3.40 -0.38 -2.51
C SER A 569 2.06 -0.28 -3.24
N SER A 570 2.06 -0.44 -4.57
CA SER A 570 0.84 -0.39 -5.38
C SER A 570 0.02 -1.69 -5.35
N GLN A 571 0.56 -2.79 -4.81
CA GLN A 571 -0.12 -4.10 -4.82
C GLN A 571 -1.41 -4.09 -3.99
N ILE A 572 -1.45 -3.32 -2.90
CA ILE A 572 -2.65 -3.22 -2.03
C ILE A 572 -3.89 -2.72 -2.79
N TYR A 573 -3.71 -1.84 -3.78
CA TYR A 573 -4.82 -1.32 -4.56
C TYR A 573 -5.36 -2.37 -5.55
N LEU A 574 -4.47 -3.20 -6.10
CA LEU A 574 -4.87 -4.31 -6.97
C LEU A 574 -5.61 -5.40 -6.20
N SER A 575 -5.18 -5.72 -4.97
CA SER A 575 -5.91 -6.64 -4.10
C SER A 575 -7.23 -6.05 -3.62
N ASN A 576 -7.30 -4.75 -3.29
CA ASN A 576 -8.55 -4.08 -2.88
C ASN A 576 -9.67 -4.26 -3.92
N THR A 577 -9.38 -3.93 -5.19
CA THR A 577 -10.35 -4.09 -6.29
C THR A 577 -10.80 -5.54 -6.49
N GLN A 578 -10.03 -6.53 -6.02
CA GLN A 578 -10.35 -7.95 -6.10
C GLN A 578 -11.13 -8.46 -4.86
N ASP A 579 -10.66 -8.11 -3.67
CA ASP A 579 -11.05 -8.74 -2.40
C ASP A 579 -12.23 -8.02 -1.74
N THR A 580 -12.29 -6.69 -1.78
CA THR A 580 -13.30 -5.93 -1.03
C THR A 580 -14.72 -6.20 -1.51
N GLY A 581 -14.92 -6.29 -2.83
CA GLY A 581 -16.19 -6.72 -3.41
C GLY A 581 -16.61 -8.15 -3.00
N GLU A 582 -15.66 -9.03 -2.68
CA GLU A 582 -15.95 -10.37 -2.15
C GLU A 582 -16.29 -10.34 -0.65
N TYR A 583 -15.60 -9.50 0.14
CA TYR A 583 -15.97 -9.28 1.55
C TYR A 583 -17.37 -8.69 1.70
N ILE A 584 -17.78 -7.78 0.81
CA ILE A 584 -19.16 -7.28 0.77
C ILE A 584 -20.15 -8.43 0.49
N ALA A 585 -19.86 -9.29 -0.49
CA ALA A 585 -20.72 -10.44 -0.80
C ALA A 585 -20.83 -11.44 0.37
N ARG A 586 -19.72 -11.70 1.06
CA ARG A 586 -19.68 -12.53 2.27
C ARG A 586 -20.48 -11.89 3.42
N ALA A 587 -20.42 -10.57 3.59
CA ALA A 587 -21.18 -9.87 4.61
C ALA A 587 -22.70 -9.98 4.39
N PHE A 588 -23.18 -9.90 3.14
CA PHE A 588 -24.59 -10.19 2.82
C PHE A 588 -24.98 -11.64 3.15
N THR A 589 -24.10 -12.60 2.85
CA THR A 589 -24.36 -14.03 3.08
C THR A 589 -24.34 -14.39 4.56
N GLY A 590 -23.42 -13.83 5.33
CA GLY A 590 -23.31 -13.99 6.79
C GLY A 590 -24.20 -13.03 7.60
N GLU A 591 -25.08 -12.28 6.93
CA GLU A 591 -25.98 -11.28 7.52
C GLU A 591 -25.28 -10.21 8.38
N LYS A 592 -24.04 -9.84 8.04
CA LYS A 592 -23.23 -8.79 8.70
C LYS A 592 -23.53 -7.40 8.13
N TYR A 593 -24.79 -7.00 8.22
CA TYR A 593 -25.29 -5.77 7.57
C TYR A 593 -24.65 -4.49 8.10
N SER A 594 -24.23 -4.46 9.37
CA SER A 594 -23.55 -3.30 9.95
C SER A 594 -22.17 -3.02 9.31
N GLN A 595 -21.51 -4.04 8.76
CA GLN A 595 -20.17 -3.92 8.16
C GLN A 595 -20.20 -3.54 6.67
N ILE A 596 -21.32 -3.76 5.98
CA ILE A 596 -21.42 -3.53 4.52
C ILE A 596 -21.13 -2.06 4.15
N PRO A 597 -21.71 -1.03 4.82
CA PRO A 597 -21.37 0.36 4.54
C PRO A 597 -19.88 0.66 4.78
N GLU A 598 -19.29 0.10 5.83
CA GLU A 598 -17.88 0.29 6.17
C GLU A 598 -16.95 -0.30 5.10
N PHE A 599 -17.26 -1.49 4.56
CA PHE A 599 -16.49 -2.07 3.46
C PHE A 599 -16.60 -1.24 2.18
N ILE A 600 -17.76 -0.65 1.89
CA ILE A 600 -17.94 0.23 0.73
C ILE A 600 -17.13 1.53 0.90
N ILE A 601 -17.13 2.12 2.10
CA ILE A 601 -16.32 3.32 2.40
C ILE A 601 -14.84 2.98 2.29
N PHE A 602 -14.41 1.83 2.82
CA PHE A 602 -13.03 1.36 2.72
C PHE A 602 -12.60 1.13 1.27
N GLU A 603 -13.44 0.49 0.46
CA GLU A 603 -13.21 0.28 -0.99
C GLU A 603 -13.01 1.63 -1.69
N ASP A 604 -13.93 2.57 -1.47
CA ASP A 604 -13.88 3.91 -2.07
C ASP A 604 -12.62 4.68 -1.66
N ARG A 605 -12.25 4.65 -0.36
CA ARG A 605 -11.07 5.34 0.14
C ARG A 605 -9.76 4.81 -0.44
N LEU A 606 -9.66 3.50 -0.67
CA LEU A 606 -8.48 2.90 -1.29
C LEU A 606 -8.43 3.05 -2.81
N ASP A 607 -9.56 2.86 -3.50
CA ASP A 607 -9.62 3.00 -4.95
C ASP A 607 -9.33 4.45 -5.38
N ASN A 608 -9.76 5.41 -4.57
CA ASN A 608 -9.53 6.84 -4.73
C ASN A 608 -8.42 7.36 -3.78
N SER A 609 -7.40 6.57 -3.46
CA SER A 609 -6.31 7.04 -2.60
C SER A 609 -5.42 8.09 -3.27
N LEU A 610 -5.12 9.18 -2.56
CA LEU A 610 -4.14 10.18 -2.98
C LEU A 610 -2.72 9.59 -3.03
N GLN A 611 -2.35 8.74 -2.07
CA GLN A 611 -1.00 8.18 -2.02
C GLN A 611 -0.72 7.25 -3.20
N ARG A 612 -1.73 6.47 -3.63
CA ARG A 612 -1.67 5.64 -4.84
C ARG A 612 -1.22 6.46 -6.05
N ASP A 613 -1.90 7.56 -6.27
CA ASP A 613 -1.76 8.33 -7.51
C ASP A 613 -0.53 9.28 -7.44
N LEU A 614 -0.11 9.70 -6.25
CA LEU A 614 1.22 10.31 -6.02
C LEU A 614 2.36 9.34 -6.38
N VAL A 615 2.30 8.10 -5.90
CA VAL A 615 3.30 7.06 -6.20
C VAL A 615 3.31 6.74 -7.69
N LYS A 616 2.15 6.72 -8.36
CA LYS A 616 2.07 6.52 -9.80
C LYS A 616 2.84 7.58 -10.59
N ILE A 617 2.74 8.86 -10.22
CA ILE A 617 3.52 9.93 -10.87
C ILE A 617 5.02 9.77 -10.61
N GLU A 618 5.43 9.48 -9.38
CA GLU A 618 6.84 9.25 -9.07
C GLU A 618 7.42 8.05 -9.83
N HIS A 619 6.66 6.96 -9.91
CA HIS A 619 7.02 5.79 -10.70
C HIS A 619 7.15 6.11 -12.19
N LEU A 620 6.22 6.88 -12.77
CA LEU A 620 6.29 7.33 -14.16
C LEU A 620 7.58 8.10 -14.44
N ARG A 621 7.93 9.06 -13.57
CA ARG A 621 9.16 9.85 -13.70
C ARG A 621 10.41 8.96 -13.74
N MET A 622 10.48 7.98 -12.84
CA MET A 622 11.57 7.00 -12.83
C MET A 622 11.59 6.13 -14.09
N ARG A 623 10.43 5.65 -14.54
CA ARG A 623 10.31 4.81 -15.74
C ARG A 623 10.74 5.52 -17.01
N LEU A 624 10.35 6.78 -17.21
CA LEU A 624 10.76 7.56 -18.38
C LEU A 624 12.29 7.75 -18.47
N SER A 625 12.98 7.72 -17.33
CA SER A 625 14.45 7.81 -17.30
C SER A 625 15.15 6.49 -17.66
N HIS A 626 14.45 5.35 -17.53
CA HIS A 626 14.99 4.00 -17.70
C HIS A 626 14.56 3.35 -19.02
N GLU A 627 13.26 3.45 -19.36
CA GLU A 627 12.66 2.81 -20.53
C GLU A 627 12.80 3.67 -21.79
N ALA A 628 12.82 3.02 -22.95
CA ALA A 628 12.85 3.73 -24.22
C ALA A 628 11.50 4.39 -24.52
N ILE A 629 11.49 5.73 -24.62
CA ILE A 629 10.29 6.51 -24.97
C ILE A 629 9.75 6.07 -26.34
N SER A 630 8.55 5.48 -26.34
CA SER A 630 7.85 4.94 -27.51
C SER A 630 6.37 5.32 -27.46
N SER A 631 5.67 5.22 -28.60
CA SER A 631 4.22 5.47 -28.68
C SER A 631 3.44 4.60 -27.70
N ASP A 632 3.80 3.33 -27.56
CA ASP A 632 3.08 2.36 -26.72
C ASP A 632 3.09 2.77 -25.24
N ILE A 633 4.24 3.23 -24.71
CA ILE A 633 4.35 3.72 -23.34
C ILE A 633 3.57 5.03 -23.18
N ILE A 634 3.69 5.95 -24.13
CA ILE A 634 3.00 7.25 -24.10
C ILE A 634 1.48 7.04 -24.08
N ASP A 635 0.96 6.19 -24.96
CA ASP A 635 -0.48 5.90 -25.08
C ASP A 635 -1.03 5.24 -23.82
N MET A 636 -0.32 4.25 -23.28
CA MET A 636 -0.70 3.56 -22.05
C MET A 636 -0.75 4.53 -20.86
N GLU A 637 0.31 5.32 -20.66
CA GLU A 637 0.39 6.26 -19.55
C GLU A 637 -0.62 7.40 -19.71
N LEU A 638 -0.82 7.93 -20.93
CA LEU A 638 -1.81 8.97 -21.20
C LEU A 638 -3.21 8.57 -20.73
N ILE A 639 -3.64 7.36 -21.08
CA ILE A 639 -4.94 6.82 -20.71
C ILE A 639 -5.07 6.73 -19.18
N GLU A 640 -4.07 6.15 -18.52
CA GLU A 640 -4.09 5.98 -17.07
C GLU A 640 -4.11 7.33 -16.33
N LEU A 641 -3.26 8.29 -16.74
CA LEU A 641 -3.21 9.62 -16.13
C LEU A 641 -4.51 10.41 -16.34
N LYS A 642 -5.16 10.29 -17.51
CA LYS A 642 -6.49 10.89 -17.75
C LYS A 642 -7.53 10.34 -16.77
N PHE A 643 -7.53 9.03 -16.51
CA PHE A 643 -8.43 8.45 -15.51
C PHE A 643 -8.16 8.98 -14.12
N ILE A 644 -6.90 9.05 -13.71
CA ILE A 644 -6.49 9.61 -12.41
C ILE A 644 -6.95 11.07 -12.29
N PHE A 645 -6.76 11.88 -13.34
CA PHE A 645 -7.15 13.30 -13.34
C PHE A 645 -8.65 13.54 -13.13
N ASP A 646 -9.49 12.55 -13.42
CA ASP A 646 -10.94 12.59 -13.21
C ASP A 646 -11.41 11.95 -11.89
N ARG A 647 -10.50 11.34 -11.11
CA ARG A 647 -10.83 10.71 -9.83
C ARG A 647 -11.04 11.72 -8.71
N LEU A 648 -11.86 11.34 -7.74
CA LEU A 648 -11.82 11.91 -6.39
C LEU A 648 -10.57 11.38 -5.68
N HIS A 649 -10.01 12.11 -4.73
CA HIS A 649 -8.85 11.63 -3.95
C HIS A 649 -9.10 11.78 -2.46
N HIS A 650 -8.86 10.71 -1.69
CA HIS A 650 -8.85 10.66 -0.24
C HIS A 650 -7.40 10.61 0.24
N ASP A 651 -7.02 11.51 1.15
CA ASP A 651 -5.70 11.47 1.79
C ASP A 651 -5.76 10.59 3.04
N ASN A 652 -5.29 9.35 2.90
CA ASN A 652 -5.25 8.37 4.00
C ASN A 652 -3.88 8.29 4.69
N ARG A 653 -2.93 9.16 4.32
CA ARG A 653 -1.56 9.10 4.85
C ARG A 653 -1.54 9.41 6.33
N ASP A 654 -0.80 8.60 7.09
CA ASP A 654 -0.66 8.78 8.52
C ASP A 654 0.58 9.64 8.83
N PHE A 655 0.33 10.91 9.14
CA PHE A 655 1.35 11.85 9.58
C PHE A 655 1.52 11.89 11.11
N GLU A 656 0.58 11.31 11.85
CA GLU A 656 0.52 11.37 13.32
C GLU A 656 1.31 10.24 13.98
N ILE A 657 1.66 9.19 13.23
CA ILE A 657 2.53 8.09 13.67
C ILE A 657 3.95 8.53 14.06
N LEU A 658 4.39 9.71 13.59
CA LEU A 658 5.67 10.29 13.98
C LEU A 658 5.58 10.76 15.43
N ALA A 659 6.54 10.33 16.26
CA ALA A 659 6.66 10.77 17.65
C ALA A 659 7.02 12.26 17.71
N ASP A 660 5.98 13.09 17.72
CA ASP A 660 6.08 14.55 17.71
C ASP A 660 6.03 15.10 19.13
N TYR A 661 7.18 15.56 19.59
CA TYR A 661 7.32 16.26 20.86
C TYR A 661 7.71 17.73 20.65
N GLN A 662 7.41 18.31 19.48
CA GLN A 662 7.67 19.71 19.24
C GLN A 662 6.77 20.61 20.12
N PRO A 663 7.28 21.75 20.62
CA PRO A 663 6.49 22.74 21.34
C PRO A 663 5.27 23.20 20.54
N ARG A 664 4.14 23.49 21.21
CA ARG A 664 2.94 24.05 20.54
C ARG A 664 3.18 25.37 19.85
N SER A 665 4.18 26.11 20.29
CA SER A 665 4.63 27.38 19.74
C SER A 665 5.44 27.22 18.44
N SER A 666 5.70 25.99 18.00
CA SER A 666 6.51 25.67 16.82
C SER A 666 5.77 24.72 15.86
N GLN A 667 6.30 24.60 14.64
CA GLN A 667 5.81 23.63 13.66
C GLN A 667 6.01 22.19 14.15
N LYS A 668 5.10 21.30 13.77
CA LYS A 668 5.16 19.86 14.11
C LYS A 668 6.40 19.19 13.51
N LEU A 669 6.83 18.07 14.09
CA LEU A 669 7.98 17.32 13.58
C LEU A 669 7.83 16.94 12.09
N ASN A 670 6.64 16.54 11.65
CA ASN A 670 6.37 16.21 10.25
C ASN A 670 6.63 17.43 9.34
N GLU A 671 6.14 18.61 9.71
CA GLU A 671 6.30 19.86 8.94
C GLU A 671 7.76 20.29 8.87
N GLN A 672 8.47 20.21 10.00
CA GLN A 672 9.89 20.53 10.05
C GLN A 672 10.72 19.57 9.19
N THR A 673 10.27 18.32 9.00
CA THR A 673 11.03 17.29 8.27
C THR A 673 10.51 17.00 6.86
N LEU A 674 9.72 17.91 6.28
CA LEU A 674 9.38 17.84 4.86
C LEU A 674 10.60 18.12 3.99
N LEU A 675 10.71 17.40 2.87
CA LEU A 675 11.68 17.77 1.84
C LEU A 675 11.31 19.13 1.28
N PHE A 676 12.29 20.04 1.24
CA PHE A 676 12.15 21.39 0.69
C PHE A 676 11.09 22.26 1.37
N ASP A 677 10.66 21.92 2.60
CA ASP A 677 9.59 22.60 3.32
C ASP A 677 8.26 22.65 2.55
N LYS A 678 8.02 21.64 1.69
CA LYS A 678 6.82 21.54 0.86
C LYS A 678 6.13 20.21 1.05
N LYS A 679 4.84 20.24 1.39
CA LYS A 679 3.98 19.06 1.42
C LYS A 679 3.51 18.76 -0.01
N GLU A 680 3.68 17.53 -0.47
CA GLU A 680 3.00 17.03 -1.67
C GLU A 680 1.60 16.51 -1.32
N GLY A 681 0.58 17.15 -1.88
CA GLY A 681 -0.82 16.79 -1.72
C GLY A 681 -1.52 16.74 -3.08
N SER A 682 -2.81 17.10 -3.08
CA SER A 682 -3.62 17.11 -4.29
C SER A 682 -3.15 18.18 -5.28
N GLY A 683 -2.64 19.32 -4.81
CA GLY A 683 -2.12 20.39 -5.64
C GLY A 683 -0.91 19.98 -6.49
N TRP A 684 0.05 19.32 -5.86
CA TRP A 684 1.23 18.75 -6.50
C TRP A 684 0.82 17.67 -7.51
N LEU A 685 -0.04 16.73 -7.12
CA LEU A 685 -0.52 15.65 -7.99
C LEU A 685 -1.20 16.20 -9.25
N ILE A 686 -2.19 17.08 -9.08
CA ILE A 686 -2.94 17.68 -10.19
C ILE A 686 -2.02 18.46 -11.12
N THR A 687 -1.04 19.18 -10.57
CA THR A 687 -0.11 19.96 -11.40
C THR A 687 0.80 19.07 -12.23
N PHE A 688 1.35 18.01 -11.65
CA PHE A 688 2.18 17.06 -12.39
C PHE A 688 1.33 16.25 -13.40
N LEU A 689 0.11 15.85 -13.06
CA LEU A 689 -0.83 15.24 -14.00
C LEU A 689 -1.05 16.14 -15.22
N LYS A 690 -1.32 17.44 -15.02
CA LYS A 690 -1.50 18.40 -16.13
C LYS A 690 -0.28 18.44 -17.05
N VAL A 691 0.93 18.46 -16.46
CA VAL A 691 2.20 18.46 -17.22
C VAL A 691 2.34 17.20 -18.07
N TYR A 692 2.23 16.02 -17.47
CA TYR A 692 2.47 14.75 -18.17
C TYR A 692 1.33 14.41 -19.15
N ILE A 693 0.07 14.67 -18.80
CA ILE A 693 -1.06 14.48 -19.71
C ILE A 693 -0.87 15.33 -20.97
N ARG A 694 -0.53 16.62 -20.84
CA ARG A 694 -0.33 17.48 -22.01
C ARG A 694 0.84 17.03 -22.88
N ALA A 695 1.97 16.67 -22.27
CA ALA A 695 3.12 16.17 -23.01
C ALA A 695 2.80 14.86 -23.76
N PHE A 696 2.09 13.93 -23.11
CA PHE A 696 1.69 12.67 -23.73
C PHE A 696 0.59 12.82 -24.77
N GLN A 697 -0.36 13.74 -24.59
CA GLN A 697 -1.34 14.07 -25.63
C GLN A 697 -0.64 14.46 -26.93
N GLN A 698 0.44 15.22 -26.85
CA GLN A 698 1.23 15.62 -28.02
C GLN A 698 2.05 14.47 -28.61
N GLY A 699 2.63 13.63 -27.76
CA GLY A 699 3.37 12.43 -28.17
C GLY A 699 2.49 11.32 -28.75
N SER A 700 1.20 11.31 -28.45
CA SER A 700 0.23 10.26 -28.82
C SER A 700 -0.53 10.58 -30.11
N ASP A 701 -0.92 9.54 -30.87
CA ASP A 701 -1.88 9.61 -31.97
C ASP A 701 -3.34 9.42 -31.51
N LEU A 702 -3.55 9.00 -30.27
CA LEU A 702 -4.87 8.81 -29.68
C LEU A 702 -5.49 10.19 -29.40
N ASP A 703 -6.60 10.48 -30.08
CA ASP A 703 -7.51 11.56 -29.68
C ASP A 703 -8.73 10.98 -28.97
N ASP A 704 -9.59 11.84 -28.43
CA ASP A 704 -10.76 11.41 -27.66
C ASP A 704 -11.70 10.50 -28.48
N THR A 705 -11.74 10.65 -29.82
CA THR A 705 -12.55 9.81 -30.73
C THR A 705 -11.94 8.42 -30.88
N VAL A 706 -10.61 8.34 -31.01
CA VAL A 706 -9.89 7.07 -31.11
C VAL A 706 -9.95 6.33 -29.76
N GLU A 707 -9.73 7.04 -28.65
CA GLU A 707 -9.83 6.48 -27.30
C GLU A 707 -11.23 5.92 -27.04
N GLU A 708 -12.30 6.62 -27.43
CA GLU A 708 -13.68 6.12 -27.31
C GLU A 708 -13.91 4.77 -28.00
N LYS A 709 -13.21 4.51 -29.09
CA LYS A 709 -13.40 3.29 -29.89
C LYS A 709 -12.41 2.17 -29.56
N LEU A 710 -11.23 2.50 -29.06
CA LEU A 710 -10.18 1.51 -28.77
C LEU A 710 -10.13 1.09 -27.30
N LEU A 711 -10.61 1.93 -26.39
CA LEU A 711 -10.48 1.67 -24.96
C LEU A 711 -11.47 0.58 -24.52
N ILE A 712 -10.92 -0.48 -23.92
CA ILE A 712 -11.65 -1.66 -23.47
C ILE A 712 -11.90 -1.56 -21.98
N GLY A 713 -13.13 -1.87 -21.56
CA GLY A 713 -13.56 -1.87 -20.16
C GLY A 713 -14.57 -0.78 -19.85
N ASP A 714 -15.26 -0.92 -18.72
CA ASP A 714 -16.17 0.08 -18.21
C ASP A 714 -15.37 1.31 -17.78
N ARG A 715 -15.77 2.48 -18.28
CA ARG A 715 -15.16 3.74 -17.85
C ARG A 715 -15.50 4.01 -16.37
N PRO A 716 -14.56 4.57 -15.60
CA PRO A 716 -14.87 5.10 -14.27
C PRO A 716 -16.07 6.05 -14.34
N LYS A 717 -16.92 6.05 -13.31
CA LYS A 717 -18.03 7.01 -13.22
C LYS A 717 -17.43 8.42 -13.10
N HIS A 718 -17.78 9.33 -14.02
CA HIS A 718 -17.33 10.71 -13.95
C HIS A 718 -17.84 11.40 -12.68
N SER A 719 -16.97 12.10 -11.97
CA SER A 719 -17.37 12.96 -10.86
C SER A 719 -18.31 14.07 -11.36
N SER A 720 -19.47 14.22 -10.71
CA SER A 720 -20.51 15.17 -11.09
C SER A 720 -20.06 16.64 -11.04
N ALA A 721 -18.95 16.93 -10.34
CA ALA A 721 -18.42 18.27 -10.12
C ALA A 721 -17.85 18.95 -11.39
N TYR A 722 -17.39 18.18 -12.39
CA TYR A 722 -16.63 18.73 -13.53
C TYR A 722 -17.39 18.78 -14.86
N ASN A 723 -18.69 18.48 -14.86
CA ASN A 723 -19.52 18.28 -16.06
C ASN A 723 -19.74 19.51 -16.96
N LYS A 724 -19.05 20.64 -16.76
CA LYS A 724 -19.25 21.87 -17.55
C LYS A 724 -18.03 22.33 -18.37
N GLN A 725 -16.82 21.82 -18.11
CA GLN A 725 -15.59 22.29 -18.76
C GLN A 725 -14.92 21.16 -19.56
N THR A 726 -14.31 21.50 -20.69
CA THR A 726 -13.58 20.52 -21.49
C THR A 726 -12.29 20.09 -20.79
N LEU A 727 -11.77 18.89 -21.11
CA LEU A 727 -10.47 18.45 -20.61
C LEU A 727 -9.37 19.48 -20.93
N LYS A 728 -9.40 20.04 -22.14
CA LYS A 728 -8.47 21.08 -22.59
C LYS A 728 -8.48 22.30 -21.66
N ASP A 729 -9.66 22.81 -21.32
CA ASP A 729 -9.80 23.96 -20.41
C ASP A 729 -9.28 23.64 -19.00
N ARG A 730 -9.60 22.44 -18.49
CA ARG A 730 -9.16 21.98 -17.16
C ARG A 730 -7.65 21.81 -17.07
N LEU A 731 -7.01 21.35 -18.14
CA LEU A 731 -5.55 21.18 -18.20
C LEU A 731 -4.79 22.52 -18.23
N GLN A 732 -5.44 23.60 -18.71
CA GLN A 732 -4.84 24.94 -18.77
C GLN A 732 -5.04 25.74 -17.48
N GLN A 733 -6.04 25.41 -16.67
CA GLN A 733 -6.29 26.09 -15.40
C GLN A 733 -5.14 25.88 -14.41
N ARG A 734 -4.83 26.94 -13.67
CA ARG A 734 -3.89 26.91 -12.55
C ARG A 734 -4.51 27.64 -11.37
N LYS A 735 -4.53 26.98 -10.22
CA LYS A 735 -5.00 27.57 -8.97
C LYS A 735 -3.81 27.86 -8.08
N ASP A 736 -3.82 29.00 -7.39
CA ASP A 736 -2.71 29.38 -6.51
C ASP A 736 -2.49 28.37 -5.38
N GLU A 737 -3.58 27.77 -4.88
CA GLU A 737 -3.56 26.69 -3.90
C GLU A 737 -2.80 25.45 -4.42
N GLU A 738 -2.98 25.09 -5.70
CA GLU A 738 -2.27 23.96 -6.32
C GLU A 738 -0.77 24.26 -6.45
N LEU A 739 -0.43 25.50 -6.84
CA LEU A 739 0.95 25.94 -7.04
C LEU A 739 1.71 26.13 -5.72
N ALA A 740 1.02 26.37 -4.60
CA ALA A 740 1.63 26.56 -3.28
C ALA A 740 2.38 25.32 -2.78
N GLU A 741 1.98 24.12 -3.23
CA GLU A 741 2.63 22.84 -2.88
C GLU A 741 3.94 22.58 -3.64
N LEU A 742 4.24 23.37 -4.68
CA LEU A 742 5.45 23.23 -5.49
C LEU A 742 6.65 23.93 -4.85
N THR A 743 7.84 23.36 -5.03
CA THR A 743 9.09 24.10 -4.84
C THR A 743 9.23 25.17 -5.94
N PRO A 744 10.05 26.23 -5.73
CA PRO A 744 10.35 27.20 -6.78
C PRO A 744 10.94 26.55 -8.05
N ASP A 745 11.75 25.51 -7.86
CA ASP A 745 12.39 24.77 -8.94
C ASP A 745 11.35 23.90 -9.70
N GLU A 746 10.40 23.25 -8.99
CA GLU A 746 9.25 22.55 -9.59
C GLU A 746 8.36 23.52 -10.38
N LEU A 747 8.10 24.73 -9.86
CA LEU A 747 7.31 25.74 -10.56
C LEU A 747 8.00 26.18 -11.87
N ALA A 748 9.32 26.36 -11.86
CA ALA A 748 10.09 26.67 -13.07
C ALA A 748 9.96 25.55 -14.12
N PHE A 749 10.07 24.28 -13.70
CA PHE A 749 9.84 23.11 -14.56
C PHE A 749 8.41 23.08 -15.14
N VAL A 750 7.39 23.30 -14.31
CA VAL A 750 5.99 23.31 -14.74
C VAL A 750 5.71 24.46 -15.73
N ASN A 751 6.36 25.62 -15.55
CA ASN A 751 6.27 26.74 -16.47
C ASN A 751 6.95 26.44 -17.81
N TYR A 752 8.14 25.81 -17.78
CA TYR A 752 8.82 25.32 -18.98
C TYR A 752 7.96 24.32 -19.76
N ALA A 753 7.46 23.28 -19.09
CA ALA A 753 6.67 22.24 -19.74
C ALA A 753 5.39 22.82 -20.38
N THR A 754 4.74 23.78 -19.72
CA THR A 754 3.56 24.44 -20.29
C THR A 754 3.91 25.36 -21.46
N ALA A 755 5.02 26.08 -21.41
CA ALA A 755 5.47 26.90 -22.54
C ALA A 755 5.84 26.03 -23.75
N LEU A 756 6.50 24.89 -23.52
CA LEU A 756 6.83 23.91 -24.54
C LEU A 756 5.57 23.33 -25.19
N ALA A 757 4.63 22.84 -24.37
CA ALA A 757 3.38 22.29 -24.84
C ALA A 757 2.57 23.33 -25.64
N ASN A 758 2.42 24.56 -25.13
CA ASN A 758 1.69 25.63 -25.82
C ASN A 758 2.33 26.00 -27.17
N TRP A 759 3.66 25.98 -27.26
CA TRP A 759 4.36 26.27 -28.51
C TRP A 759 4.16 25.15 -29.55
N LEU A 760 4.20 23.89 -29.12
CA LEU A 760 4.14 22.75 -30.03
C LEU A 760 2.71 22.32 -30.43
N GLU A 761 1.71 22.68 -29.62
CA GLU A 761 0.31 22.26 -29.78
C GLU A 761 -0.24 22.51 -31.19
N PRO A 762 -0.12 23.71 -31.82
CA PRO A 762 -0.67 23.93 -33.16
C PRO A 762 -0.09 23.01 -34.23
N TYR A 763 1.20 22.67 -34.12
CA TYR A 763 1.88 21.81 -35.09
C TYR A 763 1.52 20.33 -34.88
N HIS A 764 1.31 19.92 -33.63
CA HIS A 764 0.79 18.59 -33.31
C HIS A 764 -0.64 18.44 -33.82
N ASP A 765 -1.51 19.42 -33.57
CA ASP A 765 -2.89 19.41 -34.04
C ASP A 765 -2.95 19.31 -35.58
N HIS A 766 -2.07 20.02 -36.29
CA HIS A 766 -1.97 19.94 -37.75
C HIS A 766 -1.37 18.62 -38.27
N ALA A 767 -0.38 18.06 -37.57
CA ALA A 767 0.34 16.84 -37.99
C ALA A 767 -0.30 15.54 -37.48
N ARG A 768 -1.34 15.62 -36.64
CA ARG A 768 -2.03 14.44 -36.10
C ARG A 768 -2.81 13.75 -37.22
N PRO A 769 -2.65 12.41 -37.39
CA PRO A 769 -3.45 11.67 -38.35
C PRO A 769 -4.95 11.76 -38.00
N PRO A 770 -5.86 11.82 -38.99
CA PRO A 770 -7.29 11.75 -38.73
C PRO A 770 -7.66 10.46 -37.99
N PRO A 771 -8.67 10.48 -37.09
CA PRO A 771 -9.08 9.30 -36.31
C PRO A 771 -9.39 8.07 -37.15
N SER A 772 -9.96 8.26 -38.34
CA SER A 772 -10.25 7.16 -39.28
C SER A 772 -9.00 6.42 -39.75
N VAL A 773 -7.87 7.11 -39.88
CA VAL A 773 -6.57 6.53 -40.26
C VAL A 773 -6.01 5.74 -39.08
N VAL A 774 -5.99 6.33 -37.88
CA VAL A 774 -5.50 5.68 -36.65
C VAL A 774 -6.28 4.42 -36.35
N LEU A 775 -7.61 4.47 -36.44
CA LEU A 775 -8.49 3.31 -36.22
C LEU A 775 -8.29 2.21 -37.27
N ALA A 776 -8.07 2.58 -38.54
CA ALA A 776 -7.79 1.61 -39.60
C ALA A 776 -6.43 0.93 -39.40
N GLU A 777 -5.43 1.66 -38.91
CA GLU A 777 -4.11 1.13 -38.58
C GLU A 777 -4.17 0.22 -37.35
N ALA A 778 -4.85 0.66 -36.28
CA ALA A 778 -5.10 -0.16 -35.10
C ALA A 778 -5.83 -1.46 -35.46
N ALA A 779 -6.87 -1.39 -36.31
CA ALA A 779 -7.58 -2.56 -36.80
C ALA A 779 -6.69 -3.53 -37.57
N LYS A 780 -5.82 -3.00 -38.45
CA LYS A 780 -4.85 -3.80 -39.19
C LYS A 780 -3.81 -4.44 -38.28
N LEU A 781 -3.29 -3.70 -37.28
CA LEU A 781 -2.32 -4.21 -36.32
C LEU A 781 -2.93 -5.30 -35.43
N ALA A 782 -4.16 -5.11 -34.96
CA ALA A 782 -4.89 -6.13 -34.21
C ALA A 782 -5.13 -7.38 -35.05
N GLU A 783 -5.52 -7.24 -36.32
CA GLU A 783 -5.70 -8.37 -37.24
C GLU A 783 -4.38 -9.11 -37.50
N GLN A 784 -3.27 -8.38 -37.65
CA GLN A 784 -1.94 -8.99 -37.79
C GLN A 784 -1.49 -9.73 -36.53
N LYS A 785 -1.75 -9.16 -35.34
CA LYS A 785 -1.36 -9.78 -34.06
C LYS A 785 -2.23 -10.98 -33.71
N THR A 786 -3.54 -10.91 -33.97
CA THR A 786 -4.52 -11.86 -33.45
C THR A 786 -5.15 -12.77 -34.52
N GLY A 787 -5.00 -12.44 -35.81
CA GLY A 787 -5.67 -13.12 -36.92
C GLY A 787 -7.15 -12.78 -37.09
N HIS A 788 -7.69 -11.84 -36.30
CA HIS A 788 -9.09 -11.43 -36.33
C HIS A 788 -9.24 -9.90 -36.40
N PRO A 789 -10.24 -9.37 -37.13
CA PRO A 789 -10.47 -7.94 -37.18
C PRO A 789 -10.95 -7.40 -35.83
N LEU A 790 -10.55 -6.17 -35.50
CA LEU A 790 -11.04 -5.43 -34.33
C LEU A 790 -12.57 -5.28 -34.40
N LYS A 791 -13.26 -5.84 -33.40
CA LYS A 791 -14.73 -5.93 -33.37
C LYS A 791 -15.31 -4.61 -32.84
N GLY A 792 -16.34 -4.07 -33.50
CA GLY A 792 -17.00 -2.81 -33.08
C GLY A 792 -16.37 -1.52 -33.66
N VAL A 793 -15.26 -1.63 -34.39
CA VAL A 793 -14.67 -0.49 -35.11
C VAL A 793 -15.10 -0.57 -36.58
N GLU A 794 -16.12 0.20 -36.97
CA GLU A 794 -16.45 0.36 -38.39
C GLU A 794 -15.32 1.13 -39.08
N ILE A 795 -14.54 0.43 -39.91
CA ILE A 795 -13.52 1.04 -40.75
C ILE A 795 -14.27 1.69 -41.94
N PRO A 796 -14.24 3.02 -42.11
CA PRO A 796 -14.84 3.64 -43.28
C PRO A 796 -14.23 3.02 -44.54
N PRO A 797 -15.02 2.72 -45.58
CA PRO A 797 -14.49 2.08 -46.78
C PRO A 797 -13.34 2.91 -47.34
N LYS A 798 -12.17 2.30 -47.49
CA LYS A 798 -11.10 2.86 -48.30
C LYS A 798 -11.63 2.98 -49.71
N ASN A 799 -11.94 4.19 -50.17
CA ASN A 799 -12.06 4.46 -51.59
C ASN A 799 -10.69 4.14 -52.22
N GLY A 800 -10.61 2.95 -52.80
CA GLY A 800 -9.48 2.53 -53.61
C GLY A 800 -9.38 3.43 -54.84
N ASN A 801 -8.15 3.82 -55.14
CA ASN A 801 -7.72 4.65 -56.26
C ASN A 801 -8.06 6.14 -56.16
N GLY A 802 -7.00 6.94 -56.16
CA GLY A 802 -7.10 8.37 -56.33
C GLY A 802 -7.91 8.72 -57.57
N SER A 803 -8.95 9.51 -57.36
CA SER A 803 -9.40 10.49 -58.33
C SER A 803 -9.47 11.82 -57.59
N ALA A 804 -8.80 12.81 -58.17
CA ALA A 804 -9.04 14.21 -57.91
C ALA A 804 -10.56 14.51 -57.94
N ASN A 805 -10.95 15.52 -57.16
CA ASN A 805 -12.26 16.17 -57.11
C ASN A 805 -13.37 15.44 -56.34
N GLY A 806 -13.51 15.82 -55.07
CA GLY A 806 -14.72 15.58 -54.30
C GLY A 806 -14.57 15.85 -52.80
N SER A 807 -14.57 17.14 -52.42
CA SER A 807 -14.64 17.62 -51.03
C SER A 807 -13.46 17.21 -50.11
N SER A 808 -12.23 17.48 -50.57
CA SER A 808 -11.13 17.75 -49.64
C SER A 808 -11.58 18.87 -48.71
N LYS A 809 -11.58 18.63 -47.38
CA LYS A 809 -11.34 19.74 -46.43
C LYS A 809 -10.18 20.53 -47.03
N LYS A 810 -10.34 21.84 -47.23
CA LYS A 810 -9.25 22.74 -47.65
C LYS A 810 -7.97 22.26 -46.97
N GLU A 811 -6.89 22.08 -47.72
CA GLU A 811 -5.56 21.91 -47.12
C GLU A 811 -5.45 23.03 -46.08
N GLU A 812 -5.59 22.67 -44.80
CA GLU A 812 -5.48 23.62 -43.71
C GLU A 812 -4.06 24.14 -43.82
N GLU A 813 -3.92 25.44 -44.07
CA GLU A 813 -2.61 26.04 -44.27
C GLU A 813 -1.77 25.73 -43.02
N ALA A 814 -0.56 25.19 -43.23
CA ALA A 814 0.28 24.79 -42.12
C ALA A 814 0.42 25.98 -41.15
N PRO A 815 0.25 25.77 -39.84
CA PRO A 815 0.28 26.87 -38.88
C PRO A 815 1.61 27.62 -39.03
N PRO A 816 1.58 28.97 -38.94
CA PRO A 816 2.78 29.77 -39.16
C PRO A 816 3.85 29.37 -38.16
N ILE A 817 5.06 29.08 -38.65
CA ILE A 817 6.18 28.70 -37.78
C ILE A 817 6.58 29.92 -36.94
N THR A 818 6.36 29.82 -35.64
CA THR A 818 6.78 30.78 -34.63
C THR A 818 8.12 30.37 -34.01
N ASP A 819 8.86 31.36 -33.52
CA ASP A 819 10.09 31.11 -32.77
C ASP A 819 9.78 30.44 -31.42
N ALA A 820 10.69 29.59 -30.97
CA ALA A 820 10.62 28.95 -29.66
C ALA A 820 10.53 30.01 -28.54
N PRO A 821 9.60 29.87 -27.59
CA PRO A 821 9.46 30.82 -26.48
C PRO A 821 10.77 30.98 -25.70
N GLU A 822 11.06 32.20 -25.23
CA GLU A 822 12.28 32.48 -24.46
C GLU A 822 12.43 31.56 -23.24
N LEU A 823 11.33 31.28 -22.54
CA LEU A 823 11.30 30.35 -21.41
C LEU A 823 11.77 28.93 -21.80
N VAL A 824 11.48 28.46 -23.02
CA VAL A 824 11.90 27.13 -23.50
C VAL A 824 13.37 27.14 -23.89
N VAL A 825 13.83 28.21 -24.54
CA VAL A 825 15.21 28.34 -25.02
C VAL A 825 16.19 28.50 -23.85
N ARG A 826 15.84 29.30 -22.84
CA ARG A 826 16.73 29.66 -21.72
C ARG A 826 16.65 28.72 -20.51
N PHE A 827 15.63 27.86 -20.43
CA PHE A 827 15.40 27.02 -19.25
C PHE A 827 16.64 26.28 -18.74
N PHE A 828 17.39 25.62 -19.62
CA PHE A 828 18.58 24.86 -19.22
C PHE A 828 19.72 25.76 -18.70
N ASP A 829 19.85 26.98 -19.22
CA ASP A 829 20.85 27.95 -18.77
C ASP A 829 20.46 28.58 -17.42
N ASP A 830 19.17 28.91 -17.27
CA ASP A 830 18.63 29.44 -16.02
C ASP A 830 18.70 28.38 -14.90
N MET A 831 18.35 27.13 -15.20
CA MET A 831 18.48 26.00 -14.27
C MET A 831 19.93 25.63 -13.98
N LYS A 832 20.84 25.79 -14.95
CA LYS A 832 22.28 25.67 -14.71
C LYS A 832 22.75 26.74 -13.73
N THR A 833 22.33 27.99 -13.90
CA THR A 833 22.65 29.09 -12.98
C THR A 833 22.15 28.79 -11.57
N ARG A 834 20.92 28.27 -11.48
CA ARG A 834 20.35 27.79 -10.22
C ARG A 834 21.16 26.64 -9.62
N PHE A 835 21.56 25.65 -10.41
CA PHE A 835 22.40 24.54 -9.99
C PHE A 835 23.75 25.02 -9.45
N GLU A 836 24.41 25.95 -10.14
CA GLU A 836 25.68 26.54 -9.70
C GLU A 836 25.55 27.26 -8.34
N ALA A 837 24.39 27.86 -8.05
CA ALA A 837 24.13 28.50 -6.76
C ALA A 837 23.95 27.49 -5.60
N VAL A 838 23.62 26.23 -5.89
CA VAL A 838 23.36 25.19 -4.86
C VAL A 838 24.31 24.01 -4.92
N LYS A 839 25.25 23.95 -5.86
CA LYS A 839 26.16 22.81 -6.03
C LYS A 839 27.03 22.53 -4.81
N ASP A 840 27.29 23.56 -4.01
CA ASP A 840 28.10 23.53 -2.80
C ASP A 840 27.25 23.59 -1.52
N ALA A 841 25.91 23.46 -1.63
CA ALA A 841 25.03 23.33 -0.48
C ALA A 841 25.45 22.11 0.36
N SER A 842 25.38 22.22 1.68
CA SER A 842 25.78 21.17 2.62
C SER A 842 25.08 19.85 2.31
N SER A 843 23.75 19.86 2.22
CA SER A 843 22.94 18.72 1.81
C SER A 843 22.90 18.65 0.28
N PRO A 844 23.09 17.46 -0.30
CA PRO A 844 22.99 17.28 -1.74
C PRO A 844 21.54 17.30 -2.24
N SER A 845 20.52 17.24 -1.36
CA SER A 845 19.11 17.05 -1.75
C SER A 845 18.60 18.14 -2.71
N VAL A 846 18.92 19.41 -2.46
CA VAL A 846 18.50 20.52 -3.35
C VAL A 846 19.25 20.44 -4.68
N THR A 847 20.54 20.14 -4.66
CA THR A 847 21.37 19.98 -5.86
C THR A 847 20.84 18.84 -6.75
N LEU A 848 20.50 17.70 -6.14
CA LEU A 848 19.92 16.54 -6.82
C LEU A 848 18.53 16.86 -7.37
N HIS A 849 17.71 17.61 -6.64
CA HIS A 849 16.37 18.00 -7.08
C HIS A 849 16.41 18.87 -8.34
N VAL A 850 17.26 19.91 -8.35
CA VAL A 850 17.47 20.77 -9.53
C VAL A 850 17.93 19.94 -10.73
N ALA A 851 18.93 19.06 -10.53
CA ALA A 851 19.44 18.20 -11.61
C ALA A 851 18.37 17.24 -12.15
N SER A 852 17.54 16.66 -11.27
CA SER A 852 16.46 15.75 -11.64
C SER A 852 15.39 16.46 -12.48
N LEU A 853 15.00 17.68 -12.10
CA LEU A 853 14.04 18.48 -12.88
C LEU A 853 14.58 18.89 -14.26
N MET A 854 15.89 19.12 -14.39
CA MET A 854 16.52 19.34 -15.70
C MET A 854 16.48 18.08 -16.57
N GLN A 855 16.68 16.90 -15.97
CA GLN A 855 16.53 15.62 -16.67
C GLN A 855 15.08 15.42 -17.12
N ASP A 856 14.10 15.62 -16.24
CA ASP A 856 12.67 15.51 -16.54
C ASP A 856 12.28 16.46 -17.68
N ALA A 857 12.74 17.71 -17.65
CA ALA A 857 12.51 18.68 -18.73
C ALA A 857 13.04 18.19 -20.08
N PHE A 858 14.23 17.59 -20.10
CA PHE A 858 14.79 17.02 -21.32
C PHE A 858 14.00 15.80 -21.81
N LEU A 859 13.52 14.94 -20.90
CA LEU A 859 12.68 13.79 -21.25
C LEU A 859 11.34 14.25 -21.84
N LEU A 860 10.68 15.26 -21.25
CA LEU A 860 9.46 15.86 -21.82
C LEU A 860 9.71 16.47 -23.20
N PHE A 861 10.83 17.17 -23.39
CA PHE A 861 11.21 17.66 -24.72
C PHE A 861 11.36 16.51 -25.73
N MET A 862 11.89 15.35 -25.31
CA MET A 862 12.04 14.19 -26.18
C MET A 862 10.70 13.50 -26.50
N VAL A 863 9.75 13.52 -25.57
CA VAL A 863 8.37 13.07 -25.77
C VAL A 863 7.65 13.98 -26.77
N GLU A 864 7.60 15.28 -26.51
CA GLU A 864 6.84 16.23 -27.33
C GLU A 864 7.44 16.42 -28.73
N THR A 865 8.74 16.17 -28.90
CA THR A 865 9.39 16.22 -30.23
C THR A 865 9.42 14.88 -30.97
N LEU A 866 8.87 13.80 -30.39
CA LEU A 866 8.95 12.44 -30.95
C LEU A 866 8.33 12.35 -32.35
N ARG A 867 7.11 12.87 -32.52
CA ARG A 867 6.36 12.91 -33.80
C ARG A 867 7.17 13.51 -34.94
N PHE A 868 7.94 14.56 -34.64
CA PHE A 868 8.69 15.32 -35.62
C PHE A 868 10.08 14.72 -35.93
N LYS A 869 10.46 13.60 -35.31
CA LYS A 869 11.68 12.85 -35.70
C LYS A 869 11.48 12.11 -37.02
N THR A 870 10.25 11.79 -37.39
CA THR A 870 9.93 11.01 -38.59
C THR A 870 10.03 11.89 -39.84
N PRO A 871 10.99 11.64 -40.77
CA PRO A 871 11.22 12.52 -41.92
C PRO A 871 10.01 12.65 -42.86
N SER A 872 9.18 11.61 -42.96
CA SER A 872 7.96 11.64 -43.75
C SER A 872 6.94 12.64 -43.20
N VAL A 873 6.69 12.63 -41.89
CA VAL A 873 5.77 13.57 -41.22
C VAL A 873 6.24 15.00 -41.45
N VAL A 874 7.53 15.27 -41.23
CA VAL A 874 8.10 16.62 -41.42
C VAL A 874 7.96 17.10 -42.86
N LYS A 875 8.21 16.23 -43.84
CA LYS A 875 8.13 16.57 -45.26
C LYS A 875 6.68 16.79 -45.72
N VAL A 876 5.75 15.92 -45.29
CA VAL A 876 4.33 15.99 -45.67
C VAL A 876 3.68 17.26 -45.13
N HIS A 877 3.96 17.62 -43.87
CA HIS A 877 3.36 18.78 -43.21
C HIS A 877 4.21 20.06 -43.30
N LYS A 878 5.29 20.05 -44.12
CA LYS A 878 6.20 21.20 -44.33
C LYS A 878 6.79 21.79 -43.03
N LEU A 879 7.00 20.97 -42.00
CA LEU A 879 7.49 21.39 -40.66
C LEU A 879 9.02 21.50 -40.56
N GLY A 880 9.74 21.58 -41.70
CA GLY A 880 11.19 21.58 -41.72
C GLY A 880 11.83 22.72 -40.90
N ALA A 881 11.26 23.93 -40.99
CA ALA A 881 11.75 25.10 -40.26
C ALA A 881 11.56 24.96 -38.73
N LEU A 882 10.43 24.38 -38.28
CA LEU A 882 10.19 24.08 -36.88
C LEU A 882 11.25 23.12 -36.32
N VAL A 883 11.53 22.03 -37.05
CA VAL A 883 12.51 21.01 -36.63
C VAL A 883 13.94 21.59 -36.53
N GLN A 884 14.29 22.60 -37.33
CA GLN A 884 15.58 23.27 -37.20
C GLN A 884 15.75 23.98 -35.85
N GLN A 885 14.66 24.46 -35.24
CA GLN A 885 14.70 25.10 -33.92
C GLN A 885 14.93 24.11 -32.77
N PHE A 886 14.63 22.82 -32.95
CA PHE A 886 14.84 21.80 -31.90
C PHE A 886 16.32 21.48 -31.66
N LYS A 887 17.15 21.57 -32.70
CA LYS A 887 18.56 21.20 -32.65
C LYS A 887 19.36 22.04 -31.64
N PRO A 888 19.31 23.39 -31.64
CA PRO A 888 20.04 24.19 -30.66
C PRO A 888 19.58 23.90 -29.22
N ILE A 889 18.26 23.80 -28.98
CA ILE A 889 17.69 23.50 -27.65
C ILE A 889 18.21 22.14 -27.14
N ARG A 890 18.10 21.08 -27.96
CA ARG A 890 18.58 19.74 -27.60
C ARG A 890 20.09 19.73 -27.33
N THR A 891 20.85 20.44 -28.15
CA THR A 891 22.32 20.48 -28.01
C THR A 891 22.71 21.20 -26.72
N ASN A 892 22.04 22.31 -26.39
CA ASN A 892 22.28 23.02 -25.14
C ASN A 892 21.92 22.15 -23.93
N ALA A 893 20.72 21.57 -23.91
CA ALA A 893 20.26 20.69 -22.84
C ALA A 893 21.25 19.55 -22.55
N ILE A 894 21.73 18.85 -23.60
CA ILE A 894 22.71 17.77 -23.46
C ILE A 894 24.05 18.30 -22.92
N ALA A 895 24.52 19.45 -23.39
CA ALA A 895 25.76 20.04 -22.91
C ALA A 895 25.68 20.39 -21.42
N VAL A 896 24.61 21.06 -21.01
CA VAL A 896 24.35 21.44 -19.63
C VAL A 896 24.23 20.20 -18.73
N LEU A 897 23.43 19.20 -19.12
CA LEU A 897 23.25 17.98 -18.32
C LEU A 897 24.56 17.19 -18.15
N ARG A 898 25.43 17.16 -19.18
CA ARG A 898 26.76 16.55 -19.07
C ARG A 898 27.67 17.29 -18.10
N GLU A 899 27.60 18.62 -18.09
CA GLU A 899 28.37 19.44 -17.16
C GLU A 899 27.91 19.23 -15.71
N VAL A 900 26.59 19.30 -15.47
CA VAL A 900 25.95 18.99 -14.18
C VAL A 900 26.36 17.59 -13.69
N SER A 901 26.25 16.58 -14.55
CA SER A 901 26.67 15.21 -14.23
C SER A 901 28.15 15.14 -13.84
N SER A 902 29.03 15.79 -14.60
CA SER A 902 30.46 15.88 -14.27
C SER A 902 30.72 16.54 -12.91
N ILE A 903 29.98 17.61 -12.56
CA ILE A 903 30.13 18.29 -11.27
C ILE A 903 29.68 17.37 -10.12
N LEU A 904 28.54 16.69 -10.26
CA LEU A 904 28.05 15.75 -9.25
C LEU A 904 29.01 14.58 -9.02
N ILE A 905 29.55 14.00 -10.10
CA ILE A 905 30.56 12.93 -10.01
C ILE A 905 31.83 13.43 -9.31
N LYS A 906 32.26 14.67 -9.58
CA LYS A 906 33.40 15.28 -8.88
C LYS A 906 33.10 15.48 -7.39
N ARG A 907 31.92 15.99 -7.04
CA ARG A 907 31.49 16.18 -5.64
C ARG A 907 31.49 14.85 -4.87
N ASN A 908 31.05 13.77 -5.49
CA ASN A 908 31.12 12.43 -4.92
C ASN A 908 32.57 11.97 -4.64
N ASN A 909 33.52 12.36 -5.50
CA ASN A 909 34.93 11.94 -5.41
C ASN A 909 35.81 12.90 -4.59
N SER A 910 35.28 14.06 -4.18
CA SER A 910 35.99 14.98 -3.30
C SER A 910 36.20 14.31 -1.93
N PRO A 911 37.43 14.25 -1.41
CA PRO A 911 37.67 13.70 -0.08
C PRO A 911 37.00 14.61 0.96
N SER A 912 35.83 14.19 1.44
CA SER A 912 35.20 14.83 2.59
C SER A 912 36.10 14.61 3.81
N GLN A 913 36.38 15.71 4.49
CA GLN A 913 37.15 15.75 5.72
C GLN A 913 36.31 15.17 6.88
N SER A 914 35.96 13.88 6.82
CA SER A 914 35.44 13.05 7.93
C SER A 914 34.95 11.70 7.40
N GLY A 915 35.78 10.65 7.58
CA GLY A 915 35.34 9.27 7.85
C GLY A 915 34.74 8.42 6.70
N GLY A 916 35.51 7.43 6.23
CA GLY A 916 34.98 6.13 5.77
C GLY A 916 34.71 5.97 4.27
N GLY A 917 35.75 5.61 3.50
CA GLY A 917 35.70 5.48 2.05
C GLY A 917 34.88 4.29 1.52
N TRP A 918 33.96 4.60 0.61
CA TRP A 918 33.30 3.66 -0.29
C TRP A 918 33.83 3.90 -1.72
N ASN A 919 34.63 2.96 -2.23
CA ASN A 919 35.16 3.03 -3.59
C ASN A 919 34.18 2.37 -4.58
N SER A 920 33.64 3.16 -5.51
CA SER A 920 33.04 2.66 -6.76
C SER A 920 34.11 2.56 -7.86
N PRO A 921 34.11 1.56 -8.75
CA PRO A 921 35.13 1.43 -9.79
C PRO A 921 34.89 2.44 -10.92
N SER A 922 35.91 3.21 -11.24
CA SER A 922 35.92 4.18 -12.36
C SER A 922 35.78 3.49 -13.72
N ALA A 923 34.86 3.98 -14.56
CA ALA A 923 34.78 3.62 -15.97
C ALA A 923 35.91 4.29 -16.77
N SER A 924 36.76 3.47 -17.41
CA SER A 924 37.75 3.94 -18.38
C SER A 924 37.12 4.21 -19.74
N GLN A 925 37.36 5.39 -20.30
CA GLN A 925 36.96 5.81 -21.65
C GLN A 925 37.59 4.94 -22.74
N GLY A 926 36.77 4.45 -23.67
CA GLY A 926 37.19 3.85 -24.94
C GLY A 926 36.17 4.14 -26.04
N SER A 927 36.65 4.55 -27.21
CA SER A 927 35.87 4.98 -28.40
C SER A 927 34.98 3.87 -29.01
N PRO A 928 33.93 4.21 -29.80
CA PRO A 928 32.84 3.30 -30.10
C PRO A 928 33.16 2.38 -31.29
N SER A 929 33.24 1.07 -31.04
CA SER A 929 33.15 0.06 -32.09
C SER A 929 32.43 -1.20 -31.59
N SER A 930 31.39 -1.59 -32.31
CA SER A 930 30.51 -2.76 -32.11
C SER A 930 29.67 -2.77 -30.83
N ALA A 931 28.35 -2.70 -30.99
CA ALA A 931 27.39 -2.89 -29.92
C ALA A 931 27.53 -4.31 -29.35
N LYS A 932 28.02 -4.42 -28.10
CA LYS A 932 28.03 -5.69 -27.36
C LYS A 932 26.69 -5.91 -26.68
N THR A 933 26.21 -7.15 -26.71
CA THR A 933 24.95 -7.59 -26.09
C THR A 933 24.93 -7.39 -24.56
N PRO A 934 23.75 -7.16 -23.94
CA PRO A 934 23.57 -6.95 -22.49
C PRO A 934 24.20 -8.04 -21.60
N ALA A 935 24.31 -9.28 -22.11
CA ALA A 935 24.93 -10.41 -21.41
C ALA A 935 26.44 -10.25 -21.12
N SER A 936 27.14 -9.38 -21.85
CA SER A 936 28.59 -9.18 -21.71
C SER A 936 28.99 -8.40 -20.45
N GLN A 937 28.05 -7.75 -19.76
CA GLN A 937 28.27 -6.96 -18.54
C GLN A 937 27.72 -7.62 -17.26
N SER A 938 27.06 -8.78 -17.35
CA SER A 938 26.52 -9.48 -16.17
C SER A 938 27.60 -10.28 -15.42
N LEU A 939 27.54 -10.27 -14.09
CA LEU A 939 28.29 -11.16 -13.21
C LEU A 939 27.53 -12.48 -13.04
N ARG A 940 28.10 -13.61 -13.49
CA ARG A 940 27.46 -14.94 -13.40
C ARG A 940 28.11 -15.79 -12.29
N PRO A 941 27.35 -16.27 -11.30
CA PRO A 941 27.83 -17.27 -10.34
C PRO A 941 27.99 -18.62 -11.05
N VAL A 942 29.16 -19.22 -10.94
CA VAL A 942 29.50 -20.48 -11.60
C VAL A 942 30.30 -21.39 -10.68
N THR A 943 30.29 -22.69 -11.00
CA THR A 943 31.22 -23.69 -10.46
C THR A 943 32.50 -23.75 -11.29
N ILE A 944 33.59 -24.25 -10.70
CA ILE A 944 34.86 -24.43 -11.41
C ILE A 944 34.73 -25.46 -12.53
N ALA A 945 33.89 -26.49 -12.36
CA ALA A 945 33.58 -27.45 -13.41
C ALA A 945 32.91 -26.78 -14.62
N GLN A 946 32.03 -25.80 -14.42
CA GLN A 946 31.44 -25.02 -15.52
C GLN A 946 32.49 -24.18 -16.26
N ILE A 947 33.43 -23.56 -15.54
CA ILE A 947 34.57 -22.85 -16.15
C ILE A 947 35.42 -23.80 -17.01
N ARG A 948 35.63 -25.02 -16.53
CA ARG A 948 36.34 -26.07 -17.29
C ARG A 948 35.55 -26.63 -18.48
N LYS A 949 34.24 -26.39 -18.57
CA LYS A 949 33.42 -26.71 -19.75
C LYS A 949 33.22 -25.52 -20.69
N ALA A 950 33.58 -24.31 -20.27
CA ALA A 950 33.47 -23.11 -21.09
C ALA A 950 34.18 -23.25 -22.44
N THR A 951 33.58 -22.74 -23.51
CA THR A 951 34.16 -22.72 -24.85
C THR A 951 34.32 -21.28 -25.32
N GLN A 952 35.30 -21.05 -26.21
CA GLN A 952 35.55 -19.75 -26.82
C GLN A 952 35.82 -19.99 -28.29
N MET A 953 35.04 -19.38 -29.19
CA MET A 953 35.11 -19.67 -30.63
C MET A 953 36.41 -19.18 -31.28
N HIS A 954 36.91 -18.02 -30.86
CA HIS A 954 38.20 -17.44 -31.24
C HIS A 954 38.69 -16.50 -30.13
N ALA A 955 39.95 -16.03 -30.19
CA ALA A 955 40.58 -15.27 -29.11
C ALA A 955 39.79 -14.02 -28.67
N ASP A 956 39.10 -13.38 -29.61
CA ASP A 956 38.29 -12.18 -29.38
C ASP A 956 36.78 -12.43 -29.16
N ALA A 957 36.33 -13.70 -29.15
CA ALA A 957 34.93 -14.04 -28.88
C ALA A 957 34.65 -14.06 -27.37
N ASP A 958 33.41 -13.79 -26.98
CA ASP A 958 32.99 -13.97 -25.59
C ASP A 958 33.04 -15.46 -25.20
N TRP A 959 33.31 -15.74 -23.92
CA TRP A 959 33.26 -17.10 -23.40
C TRP A 959 31.81 -17.57 -23.32
N VAL A 960 31.59 -18.83 -23.67
CA VAL A 960 30.27 -19.46 -23.64
C VAL A 960 30.30 -20.64 -22.67
N VAL A 961 29.35 -20.69 -21.74
CA VAL A 961 29.12 -21.84 -20.86
C VAL A 961 27.66 -22.26 -21.01
N ASP A 962 27.46 -23.53 -21.36
CA ASP A 962 26.14 -24.12 -21.61
C ASP A 962 25.34 -23.29 -22.63
N ASP A 963 25.97 -22.99 -23.78
CA ASP A 963 25.45 -22.21 -24.91
C ASP A 963 25.03 -20.75 -24.60
N ASN A 964 25.37 -20.24 -23.42
CA ASN A 964 25.11 -18.86 -23.01
C ASN A 964 26.42 -18.04 -22.87
N PRO A 965 26.51 -16.83 -23.47
CA PRO A 965 27.67 -15.97 -23.33
C PRO A 965 27.84 -15.49 -21.89
N ILE A 966 29.08 -15.38 -21.44
CA ILE A 966 29.46 -14.97 -20.08
C ILE A 966 30.35 -13.72 -20.14
N GLY A 967 29.99 -12.72 -19.31
CA GLY A 967 30.83 -11.56 -18.98
C GLY A 967 31.80 -11.84 -17.82
N GLN A 968 31.50 -11.30 -16.64
CA GLN A 968 32.26 -11.60 -15.41
C GLN A 968 31.69 -12.84 -14.72
N ILE A 969 32.53 -13.51 -13.93
CA ILE A 969 32.16 -14.67 -13.12
C ILE A 969 32.46 -14.42 -11.63
N THR A 970 31.71 -15.10 -10.76
CA THR A 970 32.01 -15.22 -9.34
C THR A 970 32.07 -16.70 -8.94
N VAL A 971 33.03 -17.05 -8.08
CA VAL A 971 33.23 -18.40 -7.53
C VAL A 971 33.51 -18.30 -6.02
N VAL A 972 32.90 -19.16 -5.21
CA VAL A 972 33.32 -19.41 -3.83
C VAL A 972 34.02 -20.76 -3.77
N ALA A 973 35.25 -20.78 -3.27
CA ALA A 973 36.09 -21.98 -3.27
C ALA A 973 37.04 -21.98 -2.07
N GLU A 974 37.49 -23.17 -1.69
CA GLU A 974 38.57 -23.37 -0.73
C GLU A 974 39.91 -22.97 -1.37
N LEU A 975 40.62 -22.06 -0.71
CA LEU A 975 41.98 -21.67 -1.07
C LEU A 975 42.95 -22.72 -0.52
N HIS A 976 43.57 -23.50 -1.41
CA HIS A 976 44.52 -24.56 -1.03
C HIS A 976 45.97 -24.26 -1.42
N HIS A 977 46.20 -23.28 -2.31
CA HIS A 977 47.53 -22.89 -2.74
C HIS A 977 47.60 -21.38 -2.95
N HIS A 978 48.72 -20.77 -2.58
CA HIS A 978 49.00 -19.38 -2.84
C HIS A 978 50.48 -19.23 -3.24
N ALA A 979 50.74 -18.55 -4.35
CA ALA A 979 52.07 -18.21 -4.82
C ALA A 979 52.13 -16.72 -5.18
N ALA A 980 53.06 -16.01 -4.57
CA ALA A 980 53.31 -14.60 -4.88
C ALA A 980 54.48 -14.46 -5.85
N TYR A 981 54.28 -13.68 -6.92
CA TYR A 981 55.29 -13.32 -7.90
C TYR A 981 55.45 -11.79 -7.95
N ALA A 982 56.43 -11.31 -8.75
CA ALA A 982 56.76 -9.89 -8.82
C ALA A 982 55.59 -9.00 -9.29
N THR A 983 54.80 -9.47 -10.26
CA THR A 983 53.75 -8.68 -10.92
C THR A 983 52.34 -9.24 -10.73
N ASN A 984 52.20 -10.38 -10.04
CA ASN A 984 50.92 -11.03 -9.82
C ASN A 984 50.97 -11.97 -8.61
N ARG A 985 49.78 -12.38 -8.14
CA ARG A 985 49.58 -13.47 -7.21
C ARG A 985 48.67 -14.52 -7.80
N ASN A 986 49.02 -15.79 -7.58
CA ASN A 986 48.26 -16.93 -8.02
C ASN A 986 47.64 -17.63 -6.81
N PHE A 987 46.37 -17.99 -6.93
CA PHE A 987 45.56 -18.64 -5.92
C PHE A 987 45.01 -19.95 -6.49
N GLY A 988 45.34 -21.08 -5.89
CA GLY A 988 44.75 -22.38 -6.21
C GLY A 988 43.44 -22.55 -5.46
N LEU A 989 42.36 -22.71 -6.22
CA LEU A 989 40.99 -22.80 -5.74
C LEU A 989 40.43 -24.20 -5.98
N ASP A 990 39.69 -24.72 -5.00
CA ASP A 990 38.90 -25.96 -5.11
C ASP A 990 37.49 -25.73 -4.55
N ASP A 991 36.46 -25.88 -5.37
CA ASP A 991 35.06 -25.72 -4.95
C ASP A 991 34.36 -27.08 -4.77
N GLY A 992 35.12 -28.18 -4.79
CA GLY A 992 34.60 -29.55 -4.78
C GLY A 992 34.14 -30.06 -6.15
N THR A 993 33.95 -29.18 -7.15
CA THR A 993 33.58 -29.58 -8.52
C THR A 993 34.79 -29.72 -9.42
N ALA A 994 35.83 -28.90 -9.21
CA ALA A 994 37.13 -28.99 -9.87
C ALA A 994 38.12 -27.99 -9.24
N ARG A 995 39.40 -28.11 -9.61
CA ARG A 995 40.45 -27.14 -9.25
C ARG A 995 40.73 -26.13 -10.35
N ILE A 996 41.01 -24.88 -10.01
CA ILE A 996 41.47 -23.86 -10.95
C ILE A 996 42.43 -22.88 -10.30
N GLU A 997 43.26 -22.24 -11.11
CA GLU A 997 44.12 -21.16 -10.68
C GLU A 997 43.42 -19.81 -10.95
N ALA A 998 43.41 -18.93 -9.94
CA ALA A 998 43.00 -17.55 -10.07
C ALA A 998 44.23 -16.64 -9.96
N LYS A 999 44.41 -15.76 -10.94
CA LYS A 999 45.56 -14.88 -11.08
C LYS A 999 45.12 -13.43 -10.93
N MET A 1000 45.71 -12.74 -9.95
CA MET A 1000 45.48 -11.32 -9.66
C MET A 1000 46.74 -10.55 -10.05
N TRP A 1001 46.64 -9.58 -10.97
CA TRP A 1001 47.76 -8.70 -11.30
C TRP A 1001 47.89 -7.54 -10.32
N LEU A 1002 49.10 -7.07 -10.15
CA LEU A 1002 49.45 -5.97 -9.26
C LEU A 1002 50.10 -4.86 -10.08
N ASP A 1003 49.51 -3.67 -10.04
CA ASP A 1003 49.95 -2.54 -10.88
C ASP A 1003 51.17 -1.83 -10.29
N THR A 1004 51.32 -1.83 -8.96
CA THR A 1004 52.50 -1.26 -8.27
C THR A 1004 53.02 -2.13 -7.11
N PRO A 1005 54.31 -2.06 -6.76
CA PRO A 1005 54.85 -2.72 -5.56
C PRO A 1005 54.17 -2.27 -4.25
N GLU A 1006 53.64 -1.04 -4.21
CA GLU A 1006 52.90 -0.51 -3.06
C GLU A 1006 51.53 -1.19 -2.84
N ASP A 1007 50.90 -1.73 -3.89
CA ASP A 1007 49.65 -2.49 -3.78
C ASP A 1007 49.81 -3.76 -2.94
N GLN A 1008 51.02 -4.31 -2.85
CA GLN A 1008 51.30 -5.46 -1.98
C GLN A 1008 51.20 -5.13 -0.49
N VAL A 1009 51.47 -3.87 -0.13
CA VAL A 1009 51.56 -3.40 1.27
C VAL A 1009 50.25 -2.72 1.69
N LYS A 1010 49.54 -2.04 0.77
CA LYS A 1010 48.31 -1.28 1.05
C LYS A 1010 47.02 -2.12 1.02
N LYS A 1011 46.96 -3.20 0.22
CA LYS A 1011 45.81 -4.12 0.26
C LYS A 1011 45.96 -5.02 1.49
N THR A 1012 45.30 -4.66 2.60
CA THR A 1012 44.84 -5.69 3.54
C THR A 1012 43.99 -6.62 2.69
N TRP A 1013 44.44 -7.86 2.49
CA TRP A 1013 43.82 -8.84 1.60
C TRP A 1013 42.47 -9.36 2.16
N ARG A 1014 41.63 -8.44 2.67
CA ARG A 1014 40.32 -8.64 3.29
C ARG A 1014 40.30 -9.86 4.21
N GLY A 1015 41.31 -9.96 5.08
CA GLY A 1015 41.43 -11.03 6.08
C GLY A 1015 42.05 -12.34 5.60
N LEU A 1016 42.55 -12.45 4.36
CA LEU A 1016 43.15 -13.70 3.86
C LEU A 1016 44.44 -14.07 4.62
N PRO A 1017 44.55 -15.28 5.19
CA PRO A 1017 45.75 -15.75 5.87
C PRO A 1017 46.81 -16.20 4.86
N LEU A 1018 47.51 -15.26 4.21
CA LEU A 1018 48.47 -15.55 3.12
C LEU A 1018 49.84 -16.11 3.58
N SER A 1019 49.89 -16.78 4.73
CA SER A 1019 51.11 -17.36 5.29
C SER A 1019 51.44 -18.68 4.60
N ASN A 1020 52.66 -18.82 4.06
CA ASN A 1020 53.18 -20.08 3.52
C ASN A 1020 53.63 -21.05 4.64
N SER A 1021 53.00 -20.99 5.82
CA SER A 1021 53.29 -21.88 6.95
C SER A 1021 52.82 -23.30 6.64
N PRO A 1022 53.58 -24.35 7.02
CA PRO A 1022 53.13 -25.74 6.92
C PRO A 1022 51.82 -26.05 7.70
N ASP A 1023 51.39 -25.15 8.60
CA ASP A 1023 50.12 -25.23 9.35
C ASP A 1023 48.95 -24.46 8.69
N PHE A 1024 49.03 -24.14 7.39
CA PHE A 1024 47.97 -23.43 6.68
C PHE A 1024 46.64 -24.22 6.73
N LYS A 1025 45.67 -23.70 7.49
CA LYS A 1025 44.30 -24.20 7.45
C LYS A 1025 43.61 -23.66 6.20
N PRO A 1026 43.04 -24.51 5.35
CA PRO A 1026 42.31 -24.04 4.19
C PRO A 1026 41.15 -23.13 4.61
N VAL A 1027 40.96 -22.05 3.85
CA VAL A 1027 39.90 -21.07 4.06
C VAL A 1027 39.08 -20.91 2.81
N TYR A 1028 37.80 -20.58 2.98
CA TYR A 1028 36.93 -20.24 1.86
C TYR A 1028 37.12 -18.80 1.42
N VAL A 1029 37.17 -18.60 0.11
CA VAL A 1029 37.35 -17.30 -0.52
C VAL A 1029 36.31 -17.11 -1.62
N ARG A 1030 35.84 -15.87 -1.78
CA ARG A 1030 35.03 -15.45 -2.94
C ARG A 1030 35.92 -14.71 -3.92
N VAL A 1031 35.92 -15.15 -5.17
CA VAL A 1031 36.71 -14.60 -6.28
C VAL A 1031 35.78 -14.11 -7.38
N THR A 1032 35.95 -12.85 -7.79
CA THR A 1032 35.29 -12.31 -9.00
C THR A 1032 36.32 -11.99 -10.06
N GLY A 1033 35.98 -12.22 -11.33
CA GLY A 1033 36.91 -11.98 -12.44
C GLY A 1033 36.40 -12.46 -13.79
N ASN A 1034 37.30 -12.60 -14.77
CA ASN A 1034 36.97 -13.10 -16.11
C ASN A 1034 37.74 -14.39 -16.42
N ILE A 1035 37.17 -15.26 -17.25
CA ILE A 1035 37.84 -16.47 -17.72
C ILE A 1035 38.91 -16.07 -18.75
N LYS A 1036 40.13 -16.57 -18.59
CA LYS A 1036 41.21 -16.44 -19.58
C LYS A 1036 41.85 -17.80 -19.82
N SER A 1037 42.43 -17.97 -21.00
CA SER A 1037 43.18 -19.17 -21.38
C SER A 1037 44.58 -18.76 -21.84
N HIS A 1038 45.61 -19.43 -21.32
CA HIS A 1038 46.98 -19.29 -21.80
C HIS A 1038 47.59 -20.68 -21.91
N ASN A 1039 48.23 -21.00 -23.05
CA ASN A 1039 48.76 -22.35 -23.35
C ASN A 1039 47.75 -23.48 -23.11
N ASN A 1040 46.51 -23.31 -23.58
CA ASN A 1040 45.39 -24.24 -23.36
C ASN A 1040 45.03 -24.52 -21.88
N LYS A 1041 45.60 -23.77 -20.93
CA LYS A 1041 45.21 -23.81 -19.51
C LYS A 1041 44.32 -22.62 -19.17
N ARG A 1042 43.12 -22.93 -18.69
CA ARG A 1042 42.16 -21.92 -18.24
C ARG A 1042 42.44 -21.50 -16.80
N HIS A 1043 42.36 -20.21 -16.56
CA HIS A 1043 42.53 -19.60 -15.26
C HIS A 1043 41.54 -18.43 -15.10
N ILE A 1044 41.26 -18.06 -13.86
CA ILE A 1044 40.44 -16.88 -13.56
C ILE A 1044 41.37 -15.68 -13.50
N HIS A 1045 41.16 -14.69 -14.34
CA HIS A 1045 41.78 -13.38 -14.18
C HIS A 1045 40.98 -12.61 -13.12
N ALA A 1046 41.43 -12.69 -11.87
CA ALA A 1046 40.71 -12.16 -10.72
C ALA A 1046 40.77 -10.63 -10.70
N SER A 1047 39.62 -9.98 -10.51
CA SER A 1047 39.50 -8.55 -10.21
C SER A 1047 39.36 -8.30 -8.71
N ASN A 1048 38.74 -9.24 -7.97
CA ASN A 1048 38.62 -9.18 -6.53
C ASN A 1048 38.73 -10.58 -5.89
N ILE A 1049 39.33 -10.65 -4.71
CA ILE A 1049 39.37 -11.85 -3.85
C ILE A 1049 39.18 -11.43 -2.40
N ARG A 1050 38.29 -12.13 -1.67
CA ARG A 1050 38.05 -11.87 -0.24
C ARG A 1050 37.84 -13.15 0.55
N LEU A 1051 38.15 -13.10 1.84
CA LEU A 1051 37.79 -14.15 2.78
C LEU A 1051 36.26 -14.26 2.89
N VAL A 1052 35.76 -15.48 3.00
CA VAL A 1052 34.38 -15.77 3.40
C VAL A 1052 34.31 -15.77 4.92
N THR A 1053 33.55 -14.84 5.51
CA THR A 1053 33.41 -14.68 6.96
C THR A 1053 32.18 -15.39 7.53
N ASP A 1054 31.17 -15.66 6.70
CA ASP A 1054 29.97 -16.41 7.04
C ASP A 1054 30.01 -17.79 6.35
N PRO A 1055 30.00 -18.91 7.08
CA PRO A 1055 29.94 -20.25 6.50
C PRO A 1055 28.75 -20.46 5.55
N ASN A 1056 27.63 -19.74 5.73
CA ASN A 1056 26.46 -19.85 4.87
C ASN A 1056 26.71 -19.35 3.44
N GLU A 1057 27.71 -18.49 3.23
CA GLU A 1057 28.05 -17.97 1.91
C GLU A 1057 28.50 -19.09 0.94
N VAL A 1058 29.13 -20.16 1.45
CA VAL A 1058 29.55 -21.31 0.65
C VAL A 1058 28.32 -22.05 0.10
N TYR A 1059 27.36 -22.36 0.97
CA TYR A 1059 26.11 -23.02 0.59
C TYR A 1059 25.24 -22.13 -0.30
N PHE A 1060 25.15 -20.84 0.02
CA PHE A 1060 24.45 -19.86 -0.79
C PHE A 1060 25.02 -19.82 -2.21
N HIS A 1061 26.34 -19.73 -2.38
CA HIS A 1061 26.98 -19.69 -3.70
C HIS A 1061 26.71 -20.96 -4.53
N ILE A 1062 26.67 -22.13 -3.90
CA ILE A 1062 26.31 -23.39 -4.57
C ILE A 1062 24.86 -23.32 -5.08
N LEU A 1063 23.92 -22.88 -4.22
CA LEU A 1063 22.52 -22.71 -4.59
C LEU A 1063 22.34 -21.64 -5.67
N GLU A 1064 23.13 -20.56 -5.61
CA GLU A 1064 23.16 -19.45 -6.56
C GLU A 1064 23.63 -19.92 -7.94
N ALA A 1065 24.73 -20.66 -8.01
CA ALA A 1065 25.24 -21.21 -9.27
C ALA A 1065 24.29 -22.23 -9.89
N ILE A 1066 23.66 -23.08 -9.06
CA ILE A 1066 22.64 -24.05 -9.51
C ILE A 1066 21.40 -23.32 -10.03
N SER A 1067 20.87 -22.34 -9.28
CA SER A 1067 19.63 -21.64 -9.63
C SER A 1067 19.80 -20.85 -10.93
N VAL A 1068 20.88 -20.10 -11.08
CA VAL A 1068 21.19 -19.35 -12.30
C VAL A 1068 21.36 -20.30 -13.48
N ASN A 1069 22.02 -21.46 -13.29
CA ASN A 1069 22.15 -22.45 -14.35
C ASN A 1069 20.79 -23.02 -14.78
N VAL A 1070 19.92 -23.33 -13.83
CA VAL A 1070 18.56 -23.82 -14.10
C VAL A 1070 17.72 -22.76 -14.81
N ILE A 1071 17.80 -21.49 -14.39
CA ILE A 1071 17.12 -20.36 -15.02
C ILE A 1071 17.55 -20.21 -16.48
N LEU A 1072 18.86 -20.30 -16.76
CA LEU A 1072 19.39 -20.18 -18.11
C LEU A 1072 19.02 -21.38 -18.99
N GLN A 1073 18.97 -22.60 -18.44
CA GLN A 1073 18.57 -23.80 -19.18
C GLN A 1073 17.05 -23.86 -19.45
N LYS A 1074 16.22 -23.39 -18.53
CA LYS A 1074 14.75 -23.43 -18.63
C LYS A 1074 14.14 -22.15 -19.23
N GLY A 1075 14.94 -21.08 -19.36
CA GLY A 1075 14.46 -19.71 -19.61
C GLY A 1075 13.81 -19.10 -18.36
N MET A 1076 13.78 -17.77 -18.23
CA MET A 1076 13.11 -17.07 -17.12
C MET A 1076 11.62 -17.46 -17.06
N SER A 1077 11.31 -18.43 -16.20
CA SER A 1077 10.02 -18.55 -15.55
C SER A 1077 9.97 -17.47 -14.46
N SER A 1078 9.01 -16.55 -14.57
CA SER A 1078 8.60 -15.69 -13.48
C SER A 1078 7.90 -16.54 -12.41
N SER A 1079 8.68 -17.34 -11.68
CA SER A 1079 8.18 -18.24 -10.64
C SER A 1079 9.18 -18.29 -9.49
N ARG A 1080 8.76 -17.75 -8.33
CA ARG A 1080 9.30 -18.05 -6.99
C ARG A 1080 9.59 -19.56 -6.85
N PRO A 1081 10.64 -19.98 -6.12
CA PRO A 1081 10.69 -21.32 -5.56
C PRO A 1081 9.92 -21.35 -4.22
N GLU A 1082 8.92 -22.22 -4.17
CA GLU A 1082 8.19 -22.64 -2.98
C GLU A 1082 9.09 -23.52 -2.08
N GLN A 1083 8.92 -23.38 -0.76
CA GLN A 1083 9.14 -24.48 0.17
C GLN A 1083 7.91 -25.40 0.10
N GLU A 1084 8.09 -26.66 -0.30
CA GLU A 1084 7.09 -27.70 -0.16
C GLU A 1084 7.05 -28.21 1.29
N GLN A 1085 5.96 -27.90 2.00
CA GLN A 1085 5.23 -28.91 2.77
C GLN A 1085 3.75 -28.74 2.45
N ALA A 1086 3.16 -29.80 1.91
CA ALA A 1086 1.77 -29.85 1.51
C ALA A 1086 0.86 -29.79 2.76
N VAL A 1087 0.22 -28.63 2.95
CA VAL A 1087 -0.94 -28.47 3.83
C VAL A 1087 -2.19 -28.42 2.94
N LYS A 1088 -3.15 -29.30 3.24
CA LYS A 1088 -4.49 -29.26 2.65
C LYS A 1088 -5.18 -27.98 3.09
N THR A 1089 -5.85 -27.35 2.14
CA THR A 1089 -6.61 -26.11 2.30
C THR A 1089 -7.73 -26.27 3.34
N GLU A 1090 -7.60 -25.59 4.48
CA GLU A 1090 -8.70 -25.18 5.36
C GLU A 1090 -8.63 -23.67 5.62
N ASN A 1091 -9.81 -23.05 5.71
CA ASN A 1091 -10.03 -21.61 5.76
C ASN A 1091 -9.52 -20.99 7.07
N GLY A 1092 -8.43 -20.22 7.02
CA GLY A 1092 -7.98 -19.38 8.13
C GLY A 1092 -8.62 -17.98 8.10
N GLN A 1093 -9.56 -17.74 9.02
CA GLN A 1093 -10.05 -16.42 9.40
C GLN A 1093 -8.94 -15.66 10.14
N ALA A 1094 -8.67 -14.41 9.78
CA ALA A 1094 -7.95 -13.47 10.65
C ALA A 1094 -8.99 -12.65 11.40
N ALA A 1095 -9.19 -12.96 12.68
CA ALA A 1095 -10.05 -12.19 13.58
C ALA A 1095 -9.16 -11.44 14.60
N TYR A 1096 -9.14 -10.11 14.48
CA TYR A 1096 -8.97 -9.25 15.64
C TYR A 1096 -10.28 -9.33 16.44
N THR A 1097 -10.26 -10.00 17.60
CA THR A 1097 -11.38 -9.93 18.55
C THR A 1097 -10.84 -9.67 19.95
N ILE A 1098 -11.27 -8.54 20.49
CA ILE A 1098 -11.09 -8.09 21.87
C ILE A 1098 -11.74 -9.11 22.80
N GLN A 1099 -10.99 -9.59 23.80
CA GLN A 1099 -11.46 -10.56 24.79
C GLN A 1099 -12.44 -9.91 25.78
N SER A 1100 -13.64 -10.48 25.90
CA SER A 1100 -14.48 -10.39 27.10
C SER A 1100 -14.87 -11.81 27.53
N ARG A 1101 -14.53 -12.18 28.77
CA ARG A 1101 -14.89 -13.48 29.37
C ARG A 1101 -16.38 -13.49 29.75
N PRO A 1102 -17.18 -14.48 29.32
CA PRO A 1102 -18.45 -14.79 29.97
C PRO A 1102 -18.22 -15.78 31.12
N THR A 1103 -18.86 -15.50 32.25
CA THR A 1103 -18.93 -16.36 33.44
C THR A 1103 -19.73 -17.66 33.18
N GLN A 1104 -19.30 -18.73 33.85
CA GLN A 1104 -19.85 -20.09 33.76
C GLN A 1104 -21.38 -20.16 33.93
N ALA A 1105 -22.07 -20.59 32.88
CA ALA A 1105 -23.35 -21.26 32.97
C ALA A 1105 -23.21 -22.62 32.27
N GLN A 1106 -23.46 -23.72 33.01
CA GLN A 1106 -23.44 -25.08 32.50
C GLN A 1106 -24.39 -25.23 31.30
N ARG A 1107 -23.82 -25.22 30.10
CA ARG A 1107 -24.52 -25.61 28.87
C ARG A 1107 -24.21 -27.07 28.57
N MET A 1108 -25.24 -27.82 28.15
CA MET A 1108 -25.09 -29.22 27.73
C MET A 1108 -24.25 -29.27 26.45
N PHE A 1109 -23.07 -29.89 26.53
CA PHE A 1109 -22.32 -30.28 25.34
C PHE A 1109 -23.04 -31.43 24.61
N SER A 1110 -22.71 -31.63 23.34
CA SER A 1110 -23.04 -32.89 22.69
C SER A 1110 -22.29 -34.05 23.38
N PRO A 1111 -22.78 -35.30 23.35
CA PRO A 1111 -22.09 -36.43 23.98
C PRO A 1111 -20.66 -36.64 23.48
N MET A 1112 -20.38 -36.23 22.24
CA MET A 1112 -19.04 -36.28 21.63
C MET A 1112 -18.15 -35.14 22.13
N ALA A 1113 -18.68 -33.92 22.21
CA ALA A 1113 -17.96 -32.76 22.73
C ALA A 1113 -17.60 -32.94 24.22
N ASP A 1114 -18.50 -33.51 25.03
CA ASP A 1114 -18.22 -33.86 26.43
C ASP A 1114 -17.04 -34.83 26.55
N ARG A 1115 -16.98 -35.85 25.69
CA ARG A 1115 -15.89 -36.84 25.69
C ARG A 1115 -14.56 -36.23 25.27
N VAL A 1116 -14.55 -35.32 24.31
CA VAL A 1116 -13.34 -34.58 23.88
C VAL A 1116 -12.85 -33.67 25.00
N VAL A 1117 -13.73 -32.85 25.58
CA VAL A 1117 -13.38 -31.95 26.70
C VAL A 1117 -12.90 -32.74 27.92
N GLN A 1118 -13.54 -33.86 28.26
CA GLN A 1118 -13.10 -34.70 29.37
C GLN A 1118 -11.74 -35.36 29.11
N TYR A 1119 -11.48 -35.79 27.88
CA TYR A 1119 -10.16 -36.31 27.50
C TYR A 1119 -9.07 -35.23 27.58
N LEU A 1120 -9.34 -34.01 27.12
CA LEU A 1120 -8.40 -32.89 27.26
C LEU A 1120 -8.17 -32.47 28.72
N LYS A 1121 -9.15 -32.62 29.61
CA LYS A 1121 -9.01 -32.36 31.06
C LYS A 1121 -8.17 -33.41 31.80
N THR A 1122 -8.17 -34.64 31.31
CA THR A 1122 -7.57 -35.80 32.01
C THR A 1122 -6.37 -36.41 31.28
N GLY A 1123 -6.06 -35.90 30.09
CA GLY A 1123 -4.92 -36.28 29.27
C GLY A 1123 -3.59 -35.78 29.83
N PRO A 1124 -2.47 -36.23 29.25
CA PRO A 1124 -1.14 -35.81 29.68
C PRO A 1124 -0.95 -34.30 29.49
N GLU A 1125 -0.47 -33.60 30.53
CA GLU A 1125 -0.11 -32.19 30.44
C GLU A 1125 1.06 -32.02 29.45
N ASN A 1126 0.78 -31.38 28.33
CA ASN A 1126 1.77 -31.07 27.30
C ASN A 1126 1.70 -29.57 26.99
N SER A 1127 2.85 -28.87 27.01
CA SER A 1127 2.92 -27.43 26.72
C SER A 1127 2.49 -27.09 25.30
N ASP A 1128 2.55 -28.09 24.42
CA ASP A 1128 2.35 -27.92 22.98
C ASP A 1128 0.95 -28.36 22.54
N GLY A 1129 0.04 -28.69 23.46
CA GLY A 1129 -1.31 -29.20 23.18
C GLY A 1129 -1.35 -30.70 22.87
N ILE A 1130 -2.56 -31.26 22.67
CA ILE A 1130 -2.78 -32.68 22.37
C ILE A 1130 -3.14 -32.85 20.90
N PHE A 1131 -2.43 -33.76 20.21
CA PHE A 1131 -2.69 -34.05 18.80
C PHE A 1131 -4.09 -34.66 18.61
N VAL A 1132 -4.87 -34.13 17.67
CA VAL A 1132 -6.25 -34.56 17.40
C VAL A 1132 -6.30 -36.05 17.01
N GLY A 1133 -5.27 -36.58 16.36
CA GLY A 1133 -5.16 -38.01 16.04
C GLY A 1133 -4.99 -38.92 17.27
N ASP A 1134 -4.49 -38.40 18.39
CA ASP A 1134 -4.42 -39.14 19.66
C ASP A 1134 -5.79 -39.18 20.34
N ILE A 1135 -6.52 -38.08 20.28
CA ILE A 1135 -7.91 -37.98 20.75
C ILE A 1135 -8.81 -38.94 19.96
N ALA A 1136 -8.66 -38.99 18.64
CA ALA A 1136 -9.41 -39.92 17.77
C ALA A 1136 -9.16 -41.38 18.14
N ARG A 1137 -7.89 -41.75 18.39
CA ARG A 1137 -7.51 -43.10 18.80
C ARG A 1137 -8.01 -43.45 20.19
N ALA A 1138 -7.95 -42.52 21.13
CA ALA A 1138 -8.39 -42.74 22.51
C ALA A 1138 -9.92 -42.83 22.64
N LEU A 1139 -10.66 -42.04 21.85
CA LEU A 1139 -12.11 -42.00 21.87
C LEU A 1139 -12.76 -42.98 20.87
N ASN A 1140 -11.96 -43.63 20.01
CA ASN A 1140 -12.37 -44.59 18.98
C ASN A 1140 -13.54 -44.05 18.13
N CYS A 1141 -13.35 -42.86 17.57
CA CYS A 1141 -14.37 -42.14 16.80
C CYS A 1141 -13.95 -41.87 15.35
N ASP A 1142 -14.92 -41.55 14.50
CA ASP A 1142 -14.68 -41.19 13.11
C ASP A 1142 -13.99 -39.81 13.01
N ALA A 1143 -13.01 -39.71 12.11
CA ALA A 1143 -12.18 -38.51 11.97
C ALA A 1143 -12.97 -37.28 11.50
N ILE A 1144 -14.03 -37.47 10.69
CA ILE A 1144 -14.86 -36.36 10.20
C ILE A 1144 -15.77 -35.86 11.33
N GLU A 1145 -16.33 -36.78 12.12
CA GLU A 1145 -17.15 -36.44 13.30
C GLU A 1145 -16.33 -35.72 14.38
N LEU A 1146 -15.08 -36.16 14.61
CA LEU A 1146 -14.18 -35.50 15.55
C LEU A 1146 -13.78 -34.11 15.07
N SER A 1147 -13.39 -33.95 13.80
CA SER A 1147 -13.04 -32.64 13.22
C SER A 1147 -14.19 -31.65 13.39
N THR A 1148 -15.40 -32.04 12.97
CA THR A 1148 -16.60 -31.20 13.10
C THR A 1148 -16.90 -30.83 14.56
N THR A 1149 -16.58 -31.72 15.52
CA THR A 1149 -16.79 -31.48 16.95
C THR A 1149 -15.72 -30.53 17.51
N VAL A 1150 -14.47 -30.68 17.08
CA VAL A 1150 -13.34 -29.82 17.48
C VAL A 1150 -13.52 -28.41 16.90
N ASP A 1151 -13.90 -28.28 15.63
CA ASP A 1151 -14.18 -27.00 14.99
C ASP A 1151 -15.25 -26.22 15.73
N ARG A 1152 -16.35 -26.89 16.12
CA ARG A 1152 -17.39 -26.27 16.96
C ARG A 1152 -16.89 -25.89 18.35
N LEU A 1153 -16.05 -26.71 18.98
CA LEU A 1153 -15.48 -26.38 20.29
C LEU A 1153 -14.50 -25.20 20.21
N ILE A 1154 -13.84 -25.00 19.07
CA ILE A 1154 -13.00 -23.83 18.76
C ILE A 1154 -13.88 -22.61 18.51
N ASP A 1155 -14.89 -22.73 17.66
CA ASP A 1155 -15.86 -21.65 17.37
C ASP A 1155 -16.59 -21.18 18.64
N ASP A 1156 -16.94 -22.11 19.53
CA ASP A 1156 -17.57 -21.85 20.82
C ASP A 1156 -16.57 -21.37 21.90
N GLY A 1157 -15.27 -21.37 21.60
CA GLY A 1157 -14.21 -20.83 22.48
C GLY A 1157 -13.80 -21.71 23.66
N PHE A 1158 -14.08 -23.02 23.63
CA PHE A 1158 -13.71 -23.95 24.70
C PHE A 1158 -12.32 -24.57 24.53
N VAL A 1159 -11.86 -24.66 23.29
CA VAL A 1159 -10.58 -25.26 22.92
C VAL A 1159 -9.90 -24.34 21.91
N TYR A 1160 -8.58 -24.26 21.95
CA TYR A 1160 -7.79 -23.49 20.98
C TYR A 1160 -6.69 -24.37 20.38
N THR A 1161 -6.28 -24.05 19.15
CA THR A 1161 -5.14 -24.69 18.49
C THR A 1161 -3.84 -24.09 19.01
N THR A 1162 -2.81 -24.92 19.20
CA THR A 1162 -1.54 -24.51 19.82
C THR A 1162 -0.44 -24.30 18.77
N ILE A 1163 0.35 -25.33 18.48
CA ILE A 1163 1.51 -25.24 17.58
C ILE A 1163 1.14 -25.38 16.10
N ASP A 1164 0.03 -26.06 15.82
CA ASP A 1164 -0.57 -26.23 14.50
C ASP A 1164 -2.06 -26.55 14.65
N ASP A 1165 -2.78 -26.60 13.53
CA ASP A 1165 -4.24 -26.85 13.50
C ASP A 1165 -4.63 -28.26 13.98
N SER A 1166 -3.64 -29.14 14.18
CA SER A 1166 -3.86 -30.51 14.64
C SER A 1166 -3.51 -30.72 16.12
N HIS A 1167 -3.07 -29.70 16.86
CA HIS A 1167 -2.84 -29.76 18.29
C HIS A 1167 -3.77 -28.81 19.02
N ILE A 1168 -4.56 -29.34 19.96
CA ILE A 1168 -5.61 -28.59 20.62
C ILE A 1168 -5.50 -28.67 22.14
N GLN A 1169 -5.87 -27.60 22.83
CA GLN A 1169 -5.84 -27.49 24.28
C GLN A 1169 -7.05 -26.73 24.82
N LEU A 1170 -7.50 -27.07 26.04
CA LEU A 1170 -8.60 -26.38 26.69
C LEU A 1170 -8.22 -24.93 27.02
N VAL A 1171 -9.14 -24.01 26.74
CA VAL A 1171 -9.08 -22.65 27.24
C VAL A 1171 -9.40 -22.69 28.74
N VAL A 1172 -8.48 -22.21 29.59
CA VAL A 1172 -8.61 -22.22 31.08
C VAL A 1172 -9.34 -20.99 31.61
#